data_AF-A0A4V1J2R7-F1
#
_entry.id   AF-A0A4V1J2R7-F1
#
_cell.length_a   1.000
_cell.length_b   1.000
_cell.length_c   1.000
_cell.angle_alpha   90.00
_cell.angle_beta   90.00
_cell.angle_gamma   90.00
#
_symmetry.space_group_name_H-M   'P 1'
#
loop_
_entity.id
_entity.type
_entity.pdbx_description
1 polymer ?
#
loop_
_entity_poly.entity_id
_entity_poly.type
_entity_poly.pdbx_seq_one_letter_code
_entity_poly.pdbx_strand_id
1 'polypeptide(L)'
;MLPFRNKLLRSSNDAAKYIQTKRTIFLKSSEKRQRPVTKKHSRKEDESQLLQRTAQDDLRRLREQENEYYRRISELRNFNSSIASYVRHKESGVAPQFSRSPDISAEENRVAEETTENQEKEDSEKAEFRPKNARLNTPAVEIPSRIKERLGPATQYLVDKNSQYWKLVMLHLQKNEGFSDLSSREVMKLLRSVPNNQILGVFPIFEQLMKDANINKTSSIINTYLKKLVSYPALDQERLDIIESTVDKLRAKAKEGKLSTDTYEVLIEAYGKTNNVAKLEEVMVEMRKYDITPSARVYSSVLTTSVYQTKDHKQAVQLFDLMKFLAGCMAPKTRDYRDIIVSYINNDDIEKALDIYQEMRDRKIEVDQKMLVALARGCVSRQEFKLKAWDFMFEIYELGMKPARETVEYMLYLAAKNGDLSLSRALYQQIIKLNAFSPRSLGFLMLAYASFTEDTVVPTISSHETGRKFRENMLNKVDYSLDLSNPIKAVPFLPKVTLSTAKEVLSESSAIMAHSLLVNRTAVTKHNVNTYLNIAAKFGTLNEFKDRYEQFTYLDMTGAPRIRVHEEDSAVEVIEEMEPEEKYSTDVALNTKSPVLSRSEEPAAIAKTPRSTYTYTIALKAAAKHKTYEFAKEIWQKRGIFRKTAAFTSMTRREKDALDFLFAACMIHCLSEMNLLDDALAIVISTEYQFRWTWKELMPLHKAAVELGYDKVTQTVRGVASRAQIKFEGKIRRKDFKLYVLQNKR
;
A
#
# COMPACT_ATOMS: atom_id res chain seq x y z
N MET A 1 -32.74 11.59 55.57
CA MET A 1 -33.60 12.78 55.75
C MET A 1 -32.84 13.95 55.14
N LEU A 2 -33.13 14.33 53.89
CA LEU A 2 -34.21 15.27 53.47
C LEU A 2 -33.85 16.75 53.85
N PRO A 3 -34.24 17.77 53.07
CA PRO A 3 -33.62 18.21 51.79
C PRO A 3 -33.65 19.76 51.58
N PHE A 4 -33.35 20.21 50.36
CA PHE A 4 -33.93 21.41 49.68
C PHE A 4 -33.85 22.80 50.36
N ARG A 5 -33.11 23.76 49.78
CA ARG A 5 -33.60 24.74 48.77
C ARG A 5 -32.60 25.89 48.51
N ASN A 6 -32.54 26.27 47.24
CA ASN A 6 -32.27 27.60 46.68
C ASN A 6 -30.87 28.21 46.77
N LYS A 7 -30.10 27.91 45.71
CA LYS A 7 -29.23 28.88 45.02
C LYS A 7 -30.05 30.06 44.51
N LEU A 8 -29.63 31.28 44.81
CA LEU A 8 -29.51 32.38 43.83
C LEU A 8 -28.77 33.58 44.46
N LEU A 9 -27.80 34.06 43.69
CA LEU A 9 -27.17 35.39 43.72
C LEU A 9 -25.99 35.61 44.68
N ARG A 10 -24.95 36.23 44.09
CA ARG A 10 -23.65 36.70 44.63
C ARG A 10 -22.59 35.59 44.65
N SER A 11 -21.37 35.76 44.18
CA SER A 11 -20.59 36.97 43.88
C SER A 11 -19.46 36.61 42.91
N SER A 12 -19.24 37.46 41.91
CA SER A 12 -17.96 37.59 41.24
C SER A 12 -16.92 38.16 42.21
N ASN A 13 -15.66 37.76 41.99
CA ASN A 13 -14.45 38.19 42.69
C ASN A 13 -14.20 37.55 44.06
N ASP A 14 -13.54 36.39 44.03
CA ASP A 14 -12.42 36.14 44.94
C ASP A 14 -11.53 35.01 44.42
N ALA A 15 -10.26 35.08 44.83
CA ALA A 15 -9.18 34.09 44.71
C ALA A 15 -8.27 34.14 43.46
N ALA A 16 -7.17 34.88 43.59
CA ALA A 16 -5.83 34.28 43.49
C ALA A 16 -4.74 35.24 44.02
N LYS A 17 -4.40 35.07 45.30
CA LYS A 17 -3.13 35.52 45.91
C LYS A 17 -2.48 34.29 46.55
N TYR A 18 -1.16 34.16 46.36
CA TYR A 18 -0.21 33.14 46.85
C TYR A 18 -0.32 31.77 46.13
N ILE A 19 0.74 31.19 45.56
CA ILE A 19 2.00 30.77 46.20
C ILE A 19 3.19 30.85 45.20
N GLN A 20 4.31 31.40 45.68
CA GLN A 20 5.62 31.39 45.03
C GLN A 20 6.29 30.00 45.12
N THR A 21 6.82 29.50 44.00
CA THR A 21 7.83 28.42 44.00
C THR A 21 9.14 28.92 43.43
N LYS A 22 10.18 28.87 44.27
CA LYS A 22 11.58 29.22 44.01
C LYS A 22 12.19 28.32 42.92
N ARG A 23 12.92 28.91 41.97
CA ARG A 23 14.05 28.27 41.28
C ARG A 23 15.25 29.22 41.35
N THR A 24 16.19 28.86 42.20
CA THR A 24 17.54 29.43 42.31
C THR A 24 18.41 28.88 41.18
N ILE A 25 18.92 29.77 40.32
CA ILE A 25 20.05 29.47 39.43
C ILE A 25 21.16 30.46 39.76
N PHE A 26 22.37 29.90 39.92
CA PHE A 26 23.59 30.53 40.38
C PHE A 26 24.00 31.76 39.55
N LEU A 27 24.23 32.88 40.24
CA LEU A 27 25.06 33.99 39.76
C LEU A 27 26.49 33.78 40.28
N LYS A 28 27.45 33.66 39.37
CA LYS A 28 28.88 33.83 39.69
C LYS A 28 29.34 35.17 39.10
N SER A 29 29.98 35.94 39.97
CA SER A 29 30.55 37.26 39.82
C SER A 29 31.54 37.41 38.66
N SER A 30 31.50 38.56 37.98
CA SER A 30 32.71 39.17 37.42
C SER A 30 32.58 40.70 37.44
N GLU A 31 33.56 41.30 38.09
CA GLU A 31 33.68 42.72 38.41
C GLU A 31 33.76 43.62 37.18
N LYS A 32 33.37 44.87 37.41
CA LYS A 32 33.48 46.01 36.51
C LYS A 32 34.92 46.18 35.98
N ARG A 33 35.08 46.18 34.66
CA ARG A 33 36.09 47.00 33.97
C ARG A 33 35.38 47.97 33.05
N GLN A 34 35.49 49.26 33.35
CA GLN A 34 35.07 50.35 32.48
C GLN A 34 35.88 50.31 31.18
N ARG A 35 35.20 50.52 30.04
CA ARG A 35 35.79 50.96 28.77
C ARG A 35 35.05 52.21 28.29
N PRO A 36 35.75 53.14 27.62
CA PRO A 36 35.27 54.50 27.44
C PRO A 36 34.17 54.60 26.37
N VAL A 37 33.32 55.60 26.56
CA VAL A 37 32.25 56.01 25.64
C VAL A 37 32.89 56.76 24.47
N THR A 38 33.05 56.11 23.31
CA THR A 38 33.13 56.80 22.02
C THR A 38 32.65 55.91 20.88
N LYS A 39 31.86 56.50 19.97
CA LYS A 39 31.31 55.97 18.70
C LYS A 39 30.03 55.10 18.81
N LYS A 40 28.90 55.77 19.04
CA LYS A 40 27.53 55.20 18.91
C LYS A 40 26.81 55.61 17.61
N HIS A 41 27.44 56.37 16.71
CA HIS A 41 26.80 56.82 15.45
C HIS A 41 27.12 55.96 14.22
N SER A 42 28.28 55.30 14.12
CA SER A 42 28.58 54.45 12.95
C SER A 42 27.81 53.12 12.95
N ARG A 43 27.51 52.56 14.13
CA ARG A 43 26.89 51.23 14.26
C ARG A 43 25.43 51.15 13.80
N LYS A 44 24.68 52.26 13.86
CA LYS A 44 23.28 52.30 13.40
C LYS A 44 23.17 52.42 11.89
N GLU A 45 24.12 53.11 11.25
CA GLU A 45 24.21 53.17 9.78
C GLU A 45 24.62 51.79 9.23
N ASP A 46 25.58 51.12 9.87
CA ASP A 46 26.00 49.76 9.47
C ASP A 46 24.87 48.71 9.63
N GLU A 47 24.09 48.73 10.71
CA GLU A 47 22.93 47.83 10.89
C GLU A 47 21.81 48.12 9.89
N SER A 48 21.54 49.40 9.60
CA SER A 48 20.52 49.80 8.62
C SER A 48 20.93 49.41 7.19
N GLN A 49 22.21 49.56 6.86
CA GLN A 49 22.79 49.13 5.58
C GLN A 49 22.85 47.60 5.47
N LEU A 50 23.13 46.87 6.55
CA LEU A 50 23.08 45.41 6.57
C LEU A 50 21.66 44.91 6.35
N LEU A 51 20.66 45.50 7.02
CA LEU A 51 19.24 45.16 6.84
C LEU A 51 18.74 45.47 5.43
N GLN A 52 19.19 46.58 4.84
CA GLN A 52 18.89 46.90 3.44
C GLN A 52 19.57 45.95 2.45
N ARG A 53 20.81 45.53 2.72
CA ARG A 53 21.50 44.52 1.90
C ARG A 53 20.85 43.15 2.01
N THR A 54 20.48 42.70 3.21
CA THR A 54 19.76 41.43 3.38
C THR A 54 18.39 41.47 2.70
N ALA A 55 17.67 42.58 2.79
CA ALA A 55 16.39 42.74 2.09
C ALA A 55 16.55 42.78 0.56
N GLN A 56 17.63 43.39 0.05
CA GLN A 56 17.95 43.39 -1.38
C GLN A 56 18.39 42.00 -1.87
N ASP A 57 19.15 41.26 -1.08
CA ASP A 57 19.57 39.89 -1.40
C ASP A 57 18.37 38.93 -1.36
N ASP A 58 17.44 39.09 -0.42
CA ASP A 58 16.20 38.32 -0.36
C ASP A 58 15.27 38.63 -1.55
N LEU A 59 15.15 39.91 -1.95
CA LEU A 59 14.43 40.30 -3.16
C LEU A 59 15.09 39.77 -4.44
N ARG A 60 16.42 39.69 -4.46
CA ARG A 60 17.18 39.13 -5.58
C ARG A 60 16.95 37.63 -5.70
N ARG A 61 16.97 36.90 -4.57
CA ARG A 61 16.62 35.47 -4.52
C ARG A 61 15.18 35.21 -4.95
N LEU A 62 14.23 36.06 -4.55
CA LEU A 62 12.84 35.97 -4.99
C LEU A 62 12.69 36.19 -6.50
N ARG A 63 13.41 37.16 -7.08
CA ARG A 63 13.43 37.36 -8.54
C ARG A 63 14.11 36.22 -9.29
N GLU A 64 15.17 35.64 -8.73
CA GLU A 64 15.83 34.46 -9.30
C GLU A 64 14.89 33.26 -9.29
N GLN A 65 14.14 33.05 -8.19
CA GLN A 65 13.09 32.03 -8.11
C GLN A 65 11.94 32.28 -9.10
N GLU A 66 11.50 33.52 -9.27
CA GLU A 66 10.48 33.89 -10.28
C GLU A 66 10.98 33.66 -11.71
N ASN A 67 12.21 34.07 -12.03
CA ASN A 67 12.81 33.86 -13.34
C ASN A 67 13.02 32.38 -13.65
N GLU A 68 13.45 31.60 -12.66
CA GLU A 68 13.58 30.14 -12.78
C GLU A 68 12.21 29.49 -12.97
N TYR A 69 11.18 29.97 -12.27
CA TYR A 69 9.79 29.55 -12.43
C TYR A 69 9.26 29.83 -13.84
N TYR A 70 9.48 31.02 -14.39
CA TYR A 70 9.07 31.37 -15.76
C TYR A 70 9.83 30.58 -16.83
N ARG A 71 11.13 30.36 -16.64
CA ARG A 71 11.94 29.49 -17.49
C ARG A 71 11.39 28.06 -17.49
N ARG A 72 11.02 27.54 -16.32
CA ARG A 72 10.40 26.20 -16.15
C ARG A 72 9.04 26.09 -16.85
N ILE A 73 8.20 27.13 -16.78
CA ILE A 73 6.91 27.16 -17.49
C ILE A 73 7.13 27.10 -19.00
N SER A 74 8.15 27.82 -19.50
CA SER A 74 8.52 27.77 -20.92
C SER A 74 8.99 26.38 -21.33
N GLU A 75 9.83 25.74 -20.53
CA GLU A 75 10.28 24.36 -20.76
C GLU A 75 9.10 23.35 -20.74
N LEU A 76 8.16 23.49 -19.81
CA LEU A 76 6.95 22.67 -19.73
C LEU A 76 6.00 22.88 -20.91
N ARG A 77 5.88 24.10 -21.44
CA ARG A 77 5.13 24.36 -22.68
C ARG A 77 5.79 23.69 -23.87
N ASN A 78 7.11 23.80 -23.98
CA ASN A 78 7.87 23.18 -25.06
C ASN A 78 7.81 21.64 -24.98
N PHE A 79 7.83 21.09 -23.77
CA PHE A 79 7.66 19.65 -23.54
C PHE A 79 6.24 19.18 -23.88
N ASN A 80 5.20 19.91 -23.48
CA ASN A 80 3.82 19.59 -23.87
C ASN A 80 3.59 19.71 -25.38
N SER A 81 4.29 20.63 -26.05
CA SER A 81 4.34 20.75 -27.51
C SER A 81 5.03 19.54 -28.15
N SER A 82 6.19 19.12 -27.60
CA SER A 82 6.98 17.98 -28.08
C SER A 82 6.28 16.63 -27.87
N ILE A 83 5.60 16.46 -26.73
CA ILE A 83 4.73 15.30 -26.47
C ILE A 83 3.55 15.30 -27.43
N ALA A 84 2.93 16.46 -27.70
CA ALA A 84 1.85 16.54 -28.66
C ALA A 84 2.30 16.15 -30.07
N SER A 85 3.51 16.52 -30.49
CA SER A 85 4.08 16.04 -31.77
C SER A 85 4.41 14.55 -31.75
N TYR A 86 4.94 14.02 -30.64
CA TYR A 86 5.24 12.59 -30.50
C TYR A 86 3.98 11.71 -30.55
N VAL A 87 2.88 12.17 -29.94
CA VAL A 87 1.58 11.48 -29.98
C VAL A 87 1.02 11.46 -31.40
N ARG A 88 1.09 12.57 -32.14
CA ARG A 88 0.72 12.62 -33.57
C ARG A 88 1.54 11.63 -34.41
N HIS A 89 2.84 11.51 -34.15
CA HIS A 89 3.70 10.57 -34.88
C HIS A 89 3.40 9.11 -34.53
N LYS A 90 3.03 8.80 -33.28
CA LYS A 90 2.67 7.45 -32.84
C LYS A 90 1.32 6.99 -33.42
N GLU A 91 0.36 7.89 -33.62
CA GLU A 91 -0.93 7.61 -34.27
C GLU A 91 -0.78 7.36 -35.78
N SER A 92 0.23 7.97 -36.42
CA SER A 92 0.50 7.83 -37.86
C SER A 92 1.32 6.60 -38.29
N GLY A 93 1.81 5.78 -37.34
CA GLY A 93 2.46 4.50 -37.64
C GLY A 93 3.82 4.55 -38.37
N VAL A 94 4.46 5.71 -38.54
CA VAL A 94 5.76 5.85 -39.21
C VAL A 94 6.84 6.29 -38.21
N ALA A 95 7.98 5.58 -38.18
CA ALA A 95 9.12 5.89 -37.32
C ALA A 95 9.85 7.18 -37.78
N PRO A 96 10.33 8.05 -36.88
CA PRO A 96 10.93 9.32 -37.29
C PRO A 96 12.38 9.14 -37.76
N GLN A 97 12.68 9.68 -38.94
CA GLN A 97 14.04 10.03 -39.37
C GLN A 97 14.39 11.39 -38.77
N PHE A 98 15.51 11.47 -38.06
CA PHE A 98 16.07 12.75 -37.61
C PHE A 98 16.72 13.47 -38.81
N SER A 99 16.10 14.57 -39.25
CA SER A 99 16.74 15.54 -40.15
C SER A 99 17.63 16.48 -39.33
N ARG A 100 18.91 16.57 -39.75
CA ARG A 100 19.83 17.64 -39.35
C ARG A 100 19.36 18.97 -39.91
N SER A 101 19.42 20.02 -39.10
CA SER A 101 19.54 21.42 -39.54
C SER A 101 20.21 22.24 -38.41
N PRO A 102 20.66 23.48 -38.67
CA PRO A 102 22.01 23.77 -39.14
C PRO A 102 22.85 24.56 -38.12
N ASP A 103 24.14 24.72 -38.46
CA ASP A 103 25.22 25.39 -37.74
C ASP A 103 24.84 26.60 -36.87
N ILE A 104 25.25 26.54 -35.61
CA ILE A 104 25.65 27.71 -34.81
C ILE A 104 27.03 27.36 -34.23
N SER A 105 28.05 27.65 -35.03
CA SER A 105 29.45 27.65 -34.61
C SER A 105 29.82 29.08 -34.20
N ALA A 106 29.86 29.35 -32.91
CA ALA A 106 30.73 30.33 -32.25
C ALA A 106 30.27 30.50 -30.80
N GLU A 107 30.95 29.84 -29.85
CA GLU A 107 31.28 30.36 -28.50
C GLU A 107 31.84 29.32 -27.52
N GLU A 108 32.15 28.09 -27.95
CA GLU A 108 32.80 27.09 -27.07
C GLU A 108 34.33 27.12 -27.04
N ASN A 109 34.98 28.06 -27.75
CA ASN A 109 36.43 28.27 -27.63
C ASN A 109 36.72 29.42 -26.67
N ARG A 110 36.69 29.19 -25.34
CA ARG A 110 37.42 30.03 -24.38
C ARG A 110 37.60 29.57 -22.93
N VAL A 111 37.19 28.36 -22.52
CA VAL A 111 37.42 27.92 -21.11
C VAL A 111 37.88 26.46 -21.00
N ALA A 112 38.79 26.06 -21.89
CA ALA A 112 39.45 24.75 -21.84
C ALA A 112 40.96 24.92 -21.79
N GLU A 113 41.45 25.66 -20.78
CA GLU A 113 42.84 25.62 -20.33
C GLU A 113 42.82 26.07 -18.86
N GLU A 114 43.52 25.35 -17.99
CA GLU A 114 43.59 25.51 -16.53
C GLU A 114 42.46 24.87 -15.72
N THR A 115 42.57 23.56 -15.48
CA THR A 115 42.55 22.92 -14.14
C THR A 115 42.44 21.39 -14.27
N THR A 116 43.40 20.76 -14.94
CA THR A 116 43.72 19.36 -14.70
C THR A 116 44.65 19.30 -13.51
N GLU A 117 44.11 19.11 -12.30
CA GLU A 117 44.70 18.26 -11.27
C GLU A 117 43.78 18.21 -10.03
N ASN A 118 43.54 16.98 -9.59
CA ASN A 118 42.83 16.56 -8.37
C ASN A 118 41.29 16.53 -8.44
N GLN A 119 40.76 15.39 -8.90
CA GLN A 119 40.01 14.44 -8.06
C GLN A 119 39.38 13.33 -8.92
N GLU A 120 40.21 12.41 -9.41
CA GLU A 120 39.78 11.03 -9.65
C GLU A 120 40.29 10.19 -8.48
N LYS A 121 39.41 9.92 -7.51
CA LYS A 121 39.52 8.83 -6.53
C LYS A 121 38.21 8.71 -5.77
N GLU A 122 37.35 7.81 -6.26
CA GLU A 122 36.66 6.74 -5.51
C GLU A 122 35.41 6.29 -6.29
N ASP A 123 35.65 5.58 -7.40
CA ASP A 123 34.71 4.62 -7.98
C ASP A 123 35.54 3.40 -8.45
N SER A 124 35.97 2.56 -7.51
CA SER A 124 36.49 1.21 -7.75
C SER A 124 35.32 0.30 -8.15
N GLU A 125 35.32 -0.56 -9.17
CA GLU A 125 36.35 -1.09 -10.05
C GLU A 125 35.62 -1.69 -11.28
N LYS A 126 35.82 -1.15 -12.49
CA LYS A 126 35.74 -1.95 -13.71
C LYS A 126 37.17 -2.27 -14.10
N ALA A 127 37.65 -3.43 -13.65
CA ALA A 127 38.98 -3.88 -14.02
C ALA A 127 39.09 -4.05 -15.54
N GLU A 128 40.08 -3.40 -16.16
CA GLU A 128 40.53 -3.70 -17.51
C GLU A 128 40.84 -5.20 -17.63
N PHE A 129 40.32 -5.83 -18.67
CA PHE A 129 40.52 -7.24 -18.95
C PHE A 129 42.00 -7.52 -19.24
N ARG A 130 42.73 -8.08 -18.25
CA ARG A 130 44.11 -8.54 -18.40
C ARG A 130 44.13 -10.04 -18.71
N PRO A 131 44.56 -10.47 -19.91
CA PRO A 131 44.52 -11.90 -20.32
C PRO A 131 45.41 -12.81 -19.46
N LYS A 132 46.42 -12.27 -18.77
CA LYS A 132 47.29 -13.02 -17.84
C LYS A 132 46.60 -13.34 -16.49
N ASN A 133 45.52 -12.66 -16.14
CA ASN A 133 44.74 -12.88 -14.91
C ASN A 133 43.43 -13.65 -15.16
N ALA A 134 43.17 -14.08 -16.39
CA ALA A 134 42.01 -14.87 -16.74
C ALA A 134 42.15 -16.29 -16.18
N ARG A 135 41.73 -16.49 -14.93
CA ARG A 135 41.48 -17.83 -14.40
C ARG A 135 40.28 -18.41 -15.18
N LEU A 136 40.41 -19.64 -15.68
CA LEU A 136 39.26 -20.41 -16.20
C LEU A 136 38.13 -20.32 -15.18
N ASN A 137 36.99 -19.74 -15.58
CA ASN A 137 35.83 -19.47 -14.72
C ASN A 137 35.50 -20.72 -13.90
N THR A 138 35.67 -20.65 -12.59
CA THR A 138 35.17 -21.69 -11.70
C THR A 138 33.64 -21.57 -11.70
N PRO A 139 32.89 -22.68 -11.91
CA PRO A 139 31.44 -22.62 -11.89
C PRO A 139 30.99 -22.05 -10.54
N ALA A 140 30.03 -21.12 -10.55
CA ALA A 140 29.50 -20.49 -9.34
C ALA A 140 28.76 -21.48 -8.42
N VAL A 141 28.55 -22.71 -8.90
CA VAL A 141 27.86 -23.80 -8.23
C VAL A 141 28.86 -24.93 -7.97
N GLU A 142 28.96 -25.37 -6.72
CA GLU A 142 29.74 -26.54 -6.32
C GLU A 142 29.09 -27.82 -6.84
N ILE A 143 29.51 -28.24 -8.02
CA ILE A 143 29.11 -29.50 -8.63
C ILE A 143 30.19 -30.55 -8.31
N PRO A 144 29.83 -31.81 -7.97
CA PRO A 144 30.81 -32.89 -7.78
C PRO A 144 31.80 -32.98 -8.94
N SER A 145 33.08 -33.18 -8.65
CA SER A 145 34.19 -33.16 -9.62
C SER A 145 33.95 -34.07 -10.83
N ARG A 146 33.41 -35.26 -10.60
CA ARG A 146 33.05 -36.24 -11.65
C ARG A 146 31.99 -35.72 -12.63
N ILE A 147 31.03 -34.94 -12.14
CA ILE A 147 29.97 -34.35 -12.97
C ILE A 147 30.51 -33.12 -13.72
N LYS A 148 31.45 -32.39 -13.12
CA LYS A 148 32.15 -31.27 -13.75
C LYS A 148 32.99 -31.72 -14.95
N GLU A 149 33.68 -32.87 -14.84
CA GLU A 149 34.45 -33.48 -15.93
C GLU A 149 33.53 -33.92 -17.09
N ARG A 150 32.38 -34.54 -16.80
CA ARG A 150 31.39 -34.99 -17.81
C ARG A 150 30.66 -33.84 -18.52
N LEU A 151 30.46 -32.72 -17.83
CA LEU A 151 29.83 -31.52 -18.40
C LEU A 151 30.76 -30.74 -19.35
N GLY A 152 32.07 -30.84 -19.17
CA GLY A 152 33.07 -30.17 -20.01
C GLY A 152 32.73 -28.68 -20.25
N PRO A 153 32.56 -28.21 -21.50
CA PRO A 153 32.26 -26.81 -21.80
C PRO A 153 30.85 -26.36 -21.39
N ALA A 154 29.91 -27.27 -21.11
CA ALA A 154 28.56 -26.94 -20.64
C ALA A 154 28.56 -26.34 -19.22
N THR A 155 29.70 -26.36 -18.52
CA THR A 155 29.91 -25.62 -17.27
C THR A 155 29.81 -24.09 -17.44
N GLN A 156 29.95 -23.57 -18.67
CA GLN A 156 29.74 -22.15 -18.99
C GLN A 156 28.31 -21.67 -18.72
N TYR A 157 27.31 -22.54 -18.87
CA TYR A 157 25.90 -22.22 -18.61
C TYR A 157 25.54 -22.13 -17.11
N LEU A 158 26.52 -22.32 -16.23
CA LEU A 158 26.39 -22.28 -14.76
C LEU A 158 27.27 -21.21 -14.11
N VAL A 159 27.86 -20.32 -14.92
CA VAL A 159 28.81 -19.29 -14.46
C VAL A 159 28.10 -18.10 -13.81
N ASP A 160 26.89 -17.75 -14.26
CA ASP A 160 26.15 -16.59 -13.75
C ASP A 160 25.09 -16.99 -12.69
N LYS A 161 25.07 -16.29 -11.56
CA LYS A 161 24.13 -16.56 -10.44
C LYS A 161 22.68 -16.27 -10.81
N ASN A 162 22.46 -15.38 -11.76
CA ASN A 162 21.13 -14.89 -12.13
C ASN A 162 20.51 -15.61 -13.34
N SER A 163 21.32 -16.29 -14.15
CA SER A 163 20.91 -16.89 -15.44
C SER A 163 21.44 -18.32 -15.63
N GLN A 164 20.99 -19.24 -14.77
CA GLN A 164 21.35 -20.66 -14.88
C GLN A 164 20.38 -21.40 -15.80
N TYR A 165 20.85 -22.21 -16.74
CA TYR A 165 19.99 -22.99 -17.67
C TYR A 165 20.10 -24.50 -17.42
N TRP A 166 19.52 -24.98 -16.31
CA TRP A 166 19.68 -26.37 -15.88
C TRP A 166 19.07 -27.40 -16.84
N LYS A 167 18.05 -27.03 -17.61
CA LYS A 167 17.47 -27.93 -18.62
C LYS A 167 18.49 -28.32 -19.71
N LEU A 168 19.28 -27.36 -20.18
CA LEU A 168 20.32 -27.60 -21.19
C LEU A 168 21.50 -28.38 -20.61
N VAL A 169 21.88 -28.07 -19.38
CA VAL A 169 22.91 -28.81 -18.62
C VAL A 169 22.53 -30.29 -18.47
N MET A 170 21.26 -30.58 -18.13
CA MET A 170 20.77 -31.94 -17.94
C MET A 170 20.64 -32.71 -19.26
N LEU A 171 20.24 -32.05 -20.35
CA LEU A 171 20.22 -32.65 -21.69
C LEU A 171 21.64 -32.98 -22.20
N HIS A 172 22.63 -32.13 -21.92
CA HIS A 172 24.03 -32.42 -22.23
C HIS A 172 24.56 -33.58 -21.39
N LEU A 173 24.19 -33.64 -20.10
CA LEU A 173 24.54 -34.77 -19.23
C LEU A 173 23.93 -36.09 -19.74
N GLN A 174 22.72 -36.05 -20.30
CA GLN A 174 22.09 -37.23 -20.91
C GLN A 174 22.83 -37.75 -22.14
N LYS A 175 23.46 -36.87 -22.91
CA LYS A 175 24.29 -37.26 -24.06
C LYS A 175 25.66 -37.82 -23.65
N ASN A 176 26.17 -37.43 -22.48
CA ASN A 176 27.50 -37.80 -21.99
C ASN A 176 27.41 -38.75 -20.78
N GLU A 177 27.15 -40.04 -21.04
CA GLU A 177 27.16 -41.16 -20.07
C GLU A 177 26.24 -41.02 -18.82
N GLY A 178 25.46 -39.94 -18.70
CA GLY A 178 24.42 -39.79 -17.69
C GLY A 178 24.91 -39.95 -16.24
N PHE A 179 24.13 -40.65 -15.42
CA PHE A 179 24.43 -40.91 -14.01
C PHE A 179 25.20 -42.22 -13.74
N SER A 180 25.79 -42.85 -14.75
CA SER A 180 26.60 -44.07 -14.56
C SER A 180 27.70 -43.84 -13.51
N ASP A 181 27.89 -44.78 -12.58
CA ASP A 181 28.91 -44.74 -11.51
C ASP A 181 28.78 -43.62 -10.45
N LEU A 182 27.66 -42.89 -10.41
CA LEU A 182 27.40 -41.87 -9.39
C LEU A 182 26.68 -42.44 -8.17
N SER A 183 27.11 -42.02 -6.98
CA SER A 183 26.45 -42.39 -5.73
C SER A 183 25.16 -41.60 -5.51
N SER A 184 24.18 -42.19 -4.80
CA SER A 184 22.92 -41.51 -4.45
C SER A 184 23.12 -40.18 -3.70
N ARG A 185 24.27 -39.99 -3.03
CA ARG A 185 24.63 -38.74 -2.32
C ARG A 185 25.05 -37.63 -3.28
N GLU A 186 25.78 -37.96 -4.35
CA GLU A 186 26.22 -36.98 -5.36
C GLU A 186 25.04 -36.51 -6.22
N VAL A 187 24.15 -37.43 -6.57
CA VAL A 187 22.86 -37.14 -7.22
C VAL A 187 22.02 -36.19 -6.35
N MET A 188 21.98 -36.40 -5.03
CA MET A 188 21.27 -35.51 -4.11
C MET A 188 21.92 -34.12 -4.00
N LYS A 189 23.26 -34.04 -4.00
CA LYS A 189 23.98 -32.75 -4.03
C LYS A 189 23.64 -31.97 -5.31
N LEU A 190 23.63 -32.65 -6.45
CA LEU A 190 23.23 -32.06 -7.74
C LEU A 190 21.77 -31.60 -7.72
N LEU A 191 20.88 -32.41 -7.15
CA LEU A 191 19.48 -32.00 -7.01
C LEU A 191 19.35 -30.77 -6.12
N ARG A 192 20.15 -30.65 -5.05
CA ARG A 192 20.19 -29.45 -4.17
C ARG A 192 20.72 -28.21 -4.87
N SER A 193 21.58 -28.33 -5.87
CA SER A 193 22.07 -27.18 -6.63
C SER A 193 21.08 -26.60 -7.65
N VAL A 194 20.04 -27.35 -8.06
CA VAL A 194 19.05 -26.87 -9.04
C VAL A 194 18.14 -25.77 -8.44
N PRO A 195 18.00 -24.58 -9.05
CA PRO A 195 17.05 -23.55 -8.65
C PRO A 195 15.60 -24.04 -8.61
N ASN A 196 14.83 -23.58 -7.61
CA ASN A 196 13.45 -24.03 -7.37
C ASN A 196 12.50 -23.76 -8.56
N ASN A 197 12.77 -22.73 -9.37
CA ASN A 197 11.95 -22.35 -10.53
C ASN A 197 12.09 -23.32 -11.72
N GLN A 198 13.20 -24.06 -11.84
CA GLN A 198 13.48 -24.94 -12.98
C GLN A 198 13.23 -26.41 -12.67
N ILE A 199 12.87 -26.74 -11.43
CA ILE A 199 12.78 -28.11 -10.94
C ILE A 199 11.72 -28.94 -11.69
N LEU A 200 10.61 -28.34 -12.12
CA LEU A 200 9.53 -29.03 -12.84
C LEU A 200 9.98 -29.55 -14.21
N GLY A 201 10.77 -28.76 -14.94
CA GLY A 201 11.26 -29.15 -16.26
C GLY A 201 12.48 -30.08 -16.20
N VAL A 202 13.25 -30.02 -15.11
CA VAL A 202 14.46 -30.82 -14.93
C VAL A 202 14.16 -32.21 -14.37
N PHE A 203 13.14 -32.36 -13.52
CA PHE A 203 12.89 -33.62 -12.82
C PHE A 203 12.52 -34.82 -13.72
N PRO A 204 11.72 -34.69 -14.78
CA PRO A 204 11.45 -35.82 -15.69
C PRO A 204 12.73 -36.36 -16.34
N ILE A 205 13.63 -35.46 -16.74
CA ILE A 205 14.95 -35.80 -17.29
C ILE A 205 15.81 -36.47 -16.20
N PHE A 206 15.76 -35.92 -14.98
CA PHE A 206 16.43 -36.48 -13.82
C PHE A 206 15.95 -37.90 -13.48
N GLU A 207 14.65 -38.19 -13.61
CA GLU A 207 14.09 -39.52 -13.41
C GLU A 207 14.53 -40.52 -14.48
N GLN A 208 14.63 -40.09 -15.75
CA GLN A 208 15.13 -40.93 -16.84
C GLN A 208 16.60 -41.30 -16.61
N LEU A 209 17.44 -40.30 -16.29
CA LEU A 209 18.86 -40.52 -16.00
C LEU A 209 19.10 -41.45 -14.81
N MET A 210 18.25 -41.41 -13.78
CA MET A 210 18.34 -42.33 -12.65
C MET A 210 17.98 -43.77 -13.03
N LYS A 211 17.01 -43.96 -13.94
CA LYS A 211 16.65 -45.29 -14.45
C LYS A 211 17.76 -45.86 -15.32
N ASP A 212 18.34 -45.04 -16.19
CA ASP A 212 19.42 -45.46 -17.10
C ASP A 212 20.67 -45.89 -16.33
N ALA A 213 20.95 -45.26 -15.18
CA ALA A 213 22.07 -45.60 -14.30
C ALA A 213 21.77 -46.70 -13.26
N ASN A 214 20.57 -47.30 -13.29
CA ASN A 214 20.12 -48.32 -12.32
C ASN A 214 20.22 -47.88 -10.84
N ILE A 215 20.10 -46.58 -10.56
CA ILE A 215 20.14 -46.03 -9.20
C ILE A 215 18.74 -46.11 -8.60
N ASN A 216 18.59 -46.89 -7.52
CA ASN A 216 17.32 -47.00 -6.80
C ASN A 216 16.85 -45.65 -6.25
N LYS A 217 15.60 -45.26 -6.54
CA LYS A 217 14.95 -44.05 -5.99
C LYS A 217 14.87 -44.15 -4.47
N THR A 218 15.84 -43.59 -3.76
CA THR A 218 15.82 -43.54 -2.29
C THR A 218 14.80 -42.51 -1.82
N SER A 219 14.08 -42.79 -0.73
CA SER A 219 13.08 -41.86 -0.14
C SER A 219 13.65 -40.46 0.13
N SER A 220 14.96 -40.36 0.41
CA SER A 220 15.65 -39.08 0.63
C SER A 220 15.79 -38.21 -0.63
N ILE A 221 16.00 -38.80 -1.81
CA ILE A 221 16.08 -38.05 -3.09
C ILE A 221 14.69 -37.50 -3.44
N ILE A 222 13.66 -38.33 -3.29
CA ILE A 222 12.27 -37.93 -3.55
C ILE A 222 11.86 -36.84 -2.55
N ASN A 223 12.11 -37.00 -1.25
CA ASN A 223 11.81 -35.96 -0.27
C ASN A 223 12.56 -34.66 -0.54
N THR A 224 13.81 -34.72 -1.02
CA THR A 224 14.56 -33.51 -1.43
C THR A 224 13.89 -32.81 -2.62
N TYR A 225 13.41 -33.58 -3.60
CA TYR A 225 12.63 -33.05 -4.72
C TYR A 225 11.30 -32.44 -4.25
N LEU A 226 10.55 -33.15 -3.41
CA LEU A 226 9.28 -32.69 -2.86
C LEU A 226 9.46 -31.40 -2.04
N LYS A 227 10.50 -31.33 -1.19
CA LYS A 227 10.86 -30.11 -0.45
C LYS A 227 11.12 -28.92 -1.38
N LYS A 228 11.74 -29.14 -2.55
CA LYS A 228 11.97 -28.08 -3.55
C LYS A 228 10.70 -27.63 -4.26
N LEU A 229 9.83 -28.57 -4.61
CA LEU A 229 8.52 -28.24 -5.19
C LEU A 229 7.70 -27.36 -4.23
N VAL A 230 7.71 -27.71 -2.95
CA VAL A 230 6.94 -26.98 -1.95
C VAL A 230 7.59 -25.68 -1.53
N SER A 231 8.92 -25.52 -1.62
CA SER A 231 9.62 -24.28 -1.24
C SER A 231 9.20 -23.03 -2.03
N TYR A 232 8.43 -23.15 -3.12
CA TYR A 232 7.91 -22.01 -3.86
C TYR A 232 6.82 -21.27 -3.05
N PRO A 233 6.69 -19.92 -3.14
CA PRO A 233 5.73 -19.16 -2.33
C PRO A 233 4.25 -19.44 -2.63
N ALA A 234 3.92 -19.78 -3.88
CA ALA A 234 2.56 -20.12 -4.32
C ALA A 234 2.54 -21.50 -4.98
N LEU A 235 1.74 -22.43 -4.43
CA LEU A 235 1.63 -23.78 -4.97
C LEU A 235 0.44 -23.86 -5.93
N ASP A 236 0.69 -24.17 -7.19
CA ASP A 236 -0.35 -24.40 -8.20
C ASP A 236 -0.98 -25.79 -7.99
N GLN A 237 -2.25 -25.96 -8.38
CA GLN A 237 -2.97 -27.23 -8.22
C GLN A 237 -2.26 -28.39 -8.91
N GLU A 238 -1.72 -28.16 -10.12
CA GLU A 238 -0.94 -29.17 -10.86
C GLU A 238 0.28 -29.69 -10.07
N ARG A 239 0.93 -28.82 -9.28
CA ARG A 239 2.06 -29.22 -8.44
C ARG A 239 1.60 -30.03 -7.24
N LEU A 240 0.45 -29.68 -6.67
CA LEU A 240 -0.15 -30.46 -5.59
C LEU A 240 -0.48 -31.88 -6.07
N ASP A 241 -1.05 -32.03 -7.27
CA ASP A 241 -1.39 -33.33 -7.85
C ASP A 241 -0.12 -34.18 -8.11
N ILE A 242 0.98 -33.54 -8.54
CA ILE A 242 2.29 -34.21 -8.65
C ILE A 242 2.80 -34.65 -7.28
N ILE A 243 2.66 -33.83 -6.24
CA ILE A 243 3.07 -34.18 -4.87
C ILE A 243 2.22 -35.34 -4.34
N GLU A 244 0.90 -35.29 -4.49
CA GLU A 244 0.00 -36.37 -4.05
C GLU A 244 0.33 -37.69 -4.78
N SER A 245 0.42 -37.66 -6.11
CA SER A 245 0.71 -38.87 -6.90
C SER A 245 2.10 -39.47 -6.62
N THR A 246 3.08 -38.65 -6.27
CA THR A 246 4.43 -39.13 -5.89
C THR A 246 4.46 -39.67 -4.47
N VAL A 247 3.71 -39.08 -3.55
CA VAL A 247 3.54 -39.57 -2.18
C VAL A 247 2.74 -40.87 -2.15
N ASP A 248 1.71 -41.04 -2.98
CA ASP A 248 0.97 -42.29 -3.08
C ASP A 248 1.85 -43.44 -3.58
N LYS A 249 2.73 -43.16 -4.55
CA LYS A 249 3.76 -44.11 -4.99
C LYS A 249 4.76 -44.45 -3.89
N LEU A 250 5.07 -43.51 -3.00
CA LEU A 250 5.91 -43.77 -1.82
C LEU A 250 5.16 -44.62 -0.78
N ARG A 251 3.87 -44.32 -0.54
CA ARG A 251 3.01 -45.05 0.40
C ARG A 251 2.82 -46.50 -0.02
N ALA A 252 2.66 -46.76 -1.32
CA ALA A 252 2.56 -48.11 -1.88
C ALA A 252 3.85 -48.94 -1.74
N LYS A 253 5.02 -48.29 -1.65
CA LYS A 253 6.33 -48.95 -1.49
C LYS A 253 6.78 -49.08 -0.04
N ALA A 254 6.14 -48.38 0.89
CA ALA A 254 6.49 -48.39 2.30
C ALA A 254 5.90 -49.62 3.01
N LYS A 255 6.67 -50.23 3.92
CA LYS A 255 6.14 -51.27 4.81
C LYS A 255 5.07 -50.64 5.71
N GLU A 256 3.87 -51.20 5.71
CA GLU A 256 2.69 -50.75 6.48
C GLU A 256 2.18 -49.33 6.12
N GLY A 257 2.61 -48.75 4.99
CA GLY A 257 2.21 -47.40 4.59
C GLY A 257 2.83 -46.26 5.42
N LYS A 258 3.76 -46.56 6.33
CA LYS A 258 4.46 -45.58 7.16
C LYS A 258 5.39 -44.70 6.33
N LEU A 259 5.07 -43.41 6.21
CA LEU A 259 5.90 -42.43 5.52
C LEU A 259 6.97 -41.85 6.46
N SER A 260 8.02 -41.27 5.88
CA SER A 260 9.07 -40.60 6.67
C SER A 260 8.59 -39.25 7.20
N THR A 261 9.14 -38.79 8.33
CA THR A 261 8.83 -37.47 8.91
C THR A 261 9.01 -36.34 7.89
N ASP A 262 10.05 -36.42 7.06
CA ASP A 262 10.32 -35.49 5.96
C ASP A 262 9.20 -35.44 4.92
N THR A 263 8.53 -36.56 4.66
CA THR A 263 7.41 -36.62 3.70
C THR A 263 6.17 -35.96 4.29
N TYR A 264 5.88 -36.21 5.57
CA TYR A 264 4.78 -35.56 6.27
C TYR A 264 4.98 -34.05 6.41
N GLU A 265 6.21 -33.58 6.68
CA GLU A 265 6.55 -32.15 6.65
C GLU A 265 6.17 -31.50 5.32
N VAL A 266 6.45 -32.18 4.21
CA VAL A 266 6.15 -31.65 2.88
C VAL A 266 4.65 -31.63 2.61
N LEU A 267 3.92 -32.69 2.99
CA LEU A 267 2.46 -32.71 2.85
C LEU A 267 1.80 -31.58 3.65
N ILE A 268 2.22 -31.37 4.89
CA ILE A 268 1.67 -30.32 5.75
C ILE A 268 1.99 -28.93 5.19
N GLU A 269 3.22 -28.70 4.73
CA GLU A 269 3.58 -27.42 4.10
C GLU A 269 2.83 -27.21 2.77
N ALA A 270 2.59 -28.27 1.98
CA ALA A 270 1.83 -28.22 0.72
C ALA A 270 0.35 -27.91 0.96
N TYR A 271 -0.32 -28.70 1.81
CA TYR A 271 -1.73 -28.51 2.16
C TYR A 271 -1.99 -27.22 2.89
N GLY A 272 -1.02 -26.78 3.70
CA GLY A 272 -0.99 -25.43 4.22
C GLY A 272 -1.05 -24.45 3.05
N LYS A 273 -0.06 -24.40 2.16
CA LYS A 273 -0.04 -23.41 1.07
C LYS A 273 -1.26 -23.42 0.14
N THR A 274 -1.90 -24.57 -0.07
CA THR A 274 -3.12 -24.69 -0.90
C THR A 274 -4.43 -24.50 -0.14
N ASN A 275 -4.37 -24.14 1.15
CA ASN A 275 -5.55 -23.93 2.01
C ASN A 275 -6.46 -25.17 2.14
N ASN A 276 -5.88 -26.37 2.07
CA ASN A 276 -6.62 -27.63 2.24
C ASN A 276 -6.50 -28.14 3.69
N VAL A 277 -7.21 -27.46 4.58
CA VAL A 277 -7.12 -27.68 6.04
C VAL A 277 -7.60 -29.08 6.44
N ALA A 278 -8.62 -29.62 5.77
CA ALA A 278 -9.15 -30.96 6.05
C ALA A 278 -8.07 -32.05 5.83
N LYS A 279 -7.41 -32.04 4.67
CA LYS A 279 -6.30 -32.97 4.38
C LYS A 279 -5.11 -32.76 5.32
N LEU A 280 -4.84 -31.52 5.72
CA LEU A 280 -3.78 -31.22 6.70
C LEU A 280 -4.08 -31.86 8.06
N GLU A 281 -5.33 -31.77 8.54
CA GLU A 281 -5.76 -32.40 9.79
C GLU A 281 -5.72 -33.93 9.72
N GLU A 282 -6.14 -34.51 8.59
CA GLU A 282 -6.02 -35.95 8.33
C GLU A 282 -4.57 -36.43 8.43
N VAL A 283 -3.63 -35.69 7.82
CA VAL A 283 -2.20 -36.00 7.89
C VAL A 283 -1.68 -35.88 9.33
N MET A 284 -2.14 -34.88 10.10
CA MET A 284 -1.76 -34.75 11.52
C MET A 284 -2.31 -35.89 12.39
N VAL A 285 -3.51 -36.40 12.08
CA VAL A 285 -4.07 -37.60 12.74
C VAL A 285 -3.26 -38.84 12.35
N GLU A 286 -2.88 -38.97 11.07
CA GLU A 286 -2.06 -40.07 10.57
C GLU A 286 -0.68 -40.11 11.26
N MET A 287 0.00 -38.96 11.41
CA MET A 287 1.27 -38.86 12.14
C MET A 287 1.15 -39.33 13.59
N ARG A 288 0.05 -38.97 14.28
CA ARG A 288 -0.23 -39.44 15.65
C ARG A 288 -0.51 -40.94 15.69
N LYS A 289 -1.23 -41.49 14.71
CA LYS A 289 -1.54 -42.92 14.63
C LYS A 289 -0.27 -43.79 14.49
N TYR A 290 0.74 -43.29 13.78
CA TYR A 290 2.01 -44.00 13.59
C TYR A 290 3.09 -43.63 14.63
N ASP A 291 2.72 -42.92 15.70
CA ASP A 291 3.61 -42.41 16.75
C ASP A 291 4.83 -41.65 16.21
N ILE A 292 4.61 -40.84 15.17
CA ILE A 292 5.65 -39.99 14.57
C ILE A 292 5.61 -38.62 15.24
N THR A 293 6.67 -38.28 15.98
CA THR A 293 6.81 -36.96 16.60
C THR A 293 6.87 -35.86 15.54
N PRO A 294 5.96 -34.86 15.56
CA PRO A 294 6.02 -33.72 14.65
C PRO A 294 7.32 -32.94 14.85
N SER A 295 7.91 -32.46 13.76
CA SER A 295 9.10 -31.62 13.84
C SER A 295 8.73 -30.14 14.08
N ALA A 296 9.72 -29.32 14.43
CA ALA A 296 9.53 -27.87 14.53
C ALA A 296 8.92 -27.28 13.24
N ARG A 297 9.31 -27.79 12.06
CA ARG A 297 8.81 -27.32 10.76
C ARG A 297 7.34 -27.66 10.55
N VAL A 298 6.87 -28.80 11.08
CA VAL A 298 5.45 -29.16 11.07
C VAL A 298 4.66 -28.13 11.88
N TYR A 299 5.04 -27.90 13.15
CA TYR A 299 4.34 -26.94 14.00
C TYR A 299 4.38 -25.51 13.43
N SER A 300 5.53 -25.06 12.94
CA SER A 300 5.65 -23.77 12.25
C SER A 300 4.71 -23.67 11.05
N SER A 301 4.51 -24.75 10.28
CA SER A 301 3.64 -24.73 9.09
C SER A 301 2.16 -24.73 9.47
N VAL A 302 1.78 -25.51 10.49
CA VAL A 302 0.43 -25.49 11.07
C VAL A 302 0.13 -24.11 11.66
N LEU A 303 1.10 -23.47 12.33
CA LEU A 303 0.95 -22.11 12.84
C LEU A 303 0.70 -21.11 11.70
N THR A 304 1.54 -21.10 10.66
CA THR A 304 1.32 -20.25 9.48
C THR A 304 -0.08 -20.48 8.86
N THR A 305 -0.52 -21.73 8.71
CA THR A 305 -1.86 -22.06 8.23
C THR A 305 -2.96 -21.52 9.16
N SER A 306 -2.81 -21.70 10.47
CA SER A 306 -3.78 -21.20 11.45
C SER A 306 -3.95 -19.68 11.38
N VAL A 307 -2.85 -18.94 11.14
CA VAL A 307 -2.84 -17.48 11.10
C VAL A 307 -3.40 -16.92 9.78
N TYR A 308 -2.93 -17.40 8.64
CA TYR A 308 -3.24 -16.78 7.34
C TYR A 308 -4.43 -17.39 6.62
N GLN A 309 -4.73 -18.67 6.86
CA GLN A 309 -5.73 -19.43 6.10
C GLN A 309 -7.01 -19.64 6.89
N THR A 310 -6.95 -20.36 8.01
CA THR A 310 -8.14 -20.56 8.86
C THR A 310 -8.49 -19.32 9.66
N LYS A 311 -7.49 -18.44 9.90
CA LYS A 311 -7.59 -17.27 10.78
C LYS A 311 -8.07 -17.64 12.19
N ASP A 312 -7.73 -18.85 12.64
CA ASP A 312 -8.02 -19.32 13.99
C ASP A 312 -6.95 -18.83 14.97
N HIS A 313 -7.23 -17.68 15.57
CA HIS A 313 -6.36 -17.06 16.56
C HIS A 313 -6.09 -17.95 17.78
N LYS A 314 -7.11 -18.66 18.26
CA LYS A 314 -6.99 -19.44 19.51
C LYS A 314 -6.08 -20.64 19.29
N GLN A 315 -6.25 -21.33 18.18
CA GLN A 315 -5.38 -22.44 17.80
C GLN A 315 -3.94 -21.96 17.59
N ALA A 316 -3.75 -20.81 16.94
CA ALA A 316 -2.42 -20.22 16.73
C ALA A 316 -1.70 -19.92 18.06
N VAL A 317 -2.40 -19.33 19.04
CA VAL A 317 -1.84 -19.02 20.37
C VAL A 317 -1.49 -20.30 21.12
N GLN A 318 -2.42 -21.27 21.18
CA GLN A 318 -2.17 -22.55 21.87
C GLN A 318 -0.97 -23.29 21.27
N LEU A 319 -0.85 -23.28 19.94
CA LEU A 319 0.26 -23.93 19.26
C LEU A 319 1.59 -23.21 19.51
N PHE A 320 1.59 -21.88 19.52
CA PHE A 320 2.78 -21.09 19.81
C PHE A 320 3.24 -21.28 21.26
N ASP A 321 2.31 -21.29 22.22
CA ASP A 321 2.62 -21.58 23.62
C ASP A 321 3.16 -23.00 23.79
N LEU A 322 2.54 -23.99 23.14
CA LEU A 322 3.05 -25.37 23.10
C LEU A 322 4.51 -25.41 22.60
N MET A 323 4.82 -24.72 21.50
CA MET A 323 6.19 -24.63 20.97
C MET A 323 7.16 -24.00 21.98
N LYS A 324 6.72 -23.03 22.81
CA LYS A 324 7.54 -22.46 23.88
C LYS A 324 7.84 -23.45 25.00
N PHE A 325 6.91 -24.35 25.32
CA PHE A 325 7.07 -25.36 26.37
C PHE A 325 7.91 -26.57 25.93
N LEU A 326 7.95 -26.87 24.63
CA LEU A 326 8.73 -27.97 24.08
C LEU A 326 10.25 -27.69 24.14
N ALA A 327 11.06 -28.75 24.18
CA ALA A 327 12.52 -28.67 24.27
C ALA A 327 13.14 -27.76 23.19
N GLY A 328 14.33 -27.20 23.45
CA GLY A 328 14.95 -26.14 22.63
C GLY A 328 15.06 -26.39 21.12
N CYS A 329 15.07 -27.65 20.67
CA CYS A 329 15.03 -27.99 19.24
C CYS A 329 13.69 -27.66 18.55
N MET A 330 12.62 -27.47 19.31
CA MET A 330 11.28 -27.09 18.87
C MET A 330 10.86 -25.68 19.30
N ALA A 331 11.79 -24.91 19.88
CA ALA A 331 11.52 -23.54 20.29
C ALA A 331 11.11 -22.67 19.08
N PRO A 332 10.19 -21.70 19.27
CA PRO A 332 9.73 -20.86 18.18
C PRO A 332 10.87 -20.03 17.60
N LYS A 333 10.93 -19.96 16.26
CA LYS A 333 11.93 -19.19 15.51
C LYS A 333 11.36 -17.84 15.07
N THR A 334 12.18 -17.00 14.44
CA THR A 334 11.78 -15.69 13.90
C THR A 334 10.49 -15.73 13.07
N ARG A 335 10.29 -16.77 12.24
CA ARG A 335 9.07 -16.94 11.44
C ARG A 335 7.83 -17.12 12.31
N ASP A 336 7.95 -17.91 13.38
CA ASP A 336 6.83 -18.25 14.26
C ASP A 336 6.41 -17.03 15.10
N TYR A 337 7.39 -16.28 15.62
CA TYR A 337 7.16 -14.99 16.27
C TYR A 337 6.47 -13.99 15.34
N ARG A 338 6.90 -13.90 14.07
CA ARG A 338 6.25 -13.03 13.10
C ARG A 338 4.79 -13.42 12.88
N ASP A 339 4.52 -14.70 12.69
CA ASP A 339 3.17 -15.18 12.38
C ASP A 339 2.23 -14.99 13.57
N ILE A 340 2.67 -15.24 14.81
CA ILE A 340 1.82 -14.98 15.99
C ILE A 340 1.61 -13.47 16.23
N ILE A 341 2.60 -12.62 15.97
CA ILE A 341 2.44 -11.15 16.04
C ILE A 341 1.37 -10.71 15.03
N VAL A 342 1.44 -11.20 13.79
CA VAL A 342 0.42 -10.93 12.77
C VAL A 342 -0.96 -11.44 13.21
N SER A 343 -1.03 -12.59 13.88
CA SER A 343 -2.27 -13.12 14.45
C SER A 343 -2.89 -12.17 15.47
N TYR A 344 -2.11 -11.67 16.45
CA TYR A 344 -2.59 -10.71 17.44
C TYR A 344 -3.05 -9.40 16.80
N ILE A 345 -2.29 -8.88 15.82
CA ILE A 345 -2.64 -7.66 15.08
C ILE A 345 -3.95 -7.82 14.29
N ASN A 346 -4.14 -8.97 13.63
CA ASN A 346 -5.37 -9.23 12.86
C ASN A 346 -6.62 -9.37 13.76
N ASN A 347 -6.44 -9.62 15.06
CA ASN A 347 -7.51 -9.71 16.06
C ASN A 347 -7.59 -8.44 16.94
N ASP A 348 -6.99 -7.34 16.50
CA ASP A 348 -6.97 -6.04 17.17
C ASP A 348 -6.35 -6.03 18.59
N ASP A 349 -5.59 -7.06 19.00
CA ASP A 349 -4.89 -7.12 20.30
C ASP A 349 -3.43 -6.67 20.15
N ILE A 350 -3.24 -5.36 19.98
CA ILE A 350 -1.94 -4.75 19.65
C ILE A 350 -1.00 -4.76 20.86
N GLU A 351 -1.51 -4.63 22.08
CA GLU A 351 -0.72 -4.69 23.31
C GLU A 351 0.05 -6.00 23.41
N LYS A 352 -0.65 -7.14 23.25
CA LYS A 352 0.03 -8.44 23.28
C LYS A 352 1.00 -8.62 22.12
N ALA A 353 0.71 -8.07 20.94
CA ALA A 353 1.65 -8.10 19.83
C ALA A 353 2.97 -7.39 20.19
N LEU A 354 2.91 -6.29 20.94
CA LEU A 354 4.09 -5.58 21.45
C LEU A 354 4.80 -6.36 22.55
N ASP A 355 4.06 -7.00 23.46
CA ASP A 355 4.64 -7.84 24.52
C ASP A 355 5.41 -9.04 23.93
N ILE A 356 4.85 -9.71 22.91
CA ILE A 356 5.52 -10.82 22.21
C ILE A 356 6.76 -10.32 21.46
N TYR A 357 6.72 -9.11 20.91
CA TYR A 357 7.89 -8.49 20.29
C TYR A 357 9.00 -8.21 21.31
N GLN A 358 8.63 -7.71 22.50
CA GLN A 358 9.59 -7.49 23.58
C GLN A 358 10.18 -8.81 24.08
N GLU A 359 9.35 -9.85 24.27
CA GLU A 359 9.82 -11.19 24.63
C GLU A 359 10.85 -11.72 23.61
N MET A 360 10.61 -11.48 22.32
CA MET A 360 11.53 -11.86 21.26
C MET A 360 12.87 -11.12 21.35
N ARG A 361 12.85 -9.81 21.66
CA ARG A 361 14.04 -9.00 21.90
C ARG A 361 14.81 -9.48 23.12
N ASP A 362 14.13 -9.78 24.22
CA ASP A 362 14.74 -10.26 25.47
C ASP A 362 15.41 -11.63 25.28
N ARG A 363 14.81 -12.49 24.45
CA ARG A 363 15.38 -13.79 24.05
C ARG A 363 16.47 -13.69 22.98
N LYS A 364 16.80 -12.48 22.51
CA LYS A 364 17.83 -12.19 21.48
C LYS A 364 17.60 -12.96 20.17
N ILE A 365 16.34 -13.14 19.78
CA ILE A 365 15.99 -13.75 18.50
C ILE A 365 16.10 -12.69 17.40
N GLU A 366 16.62 -13.06 16.22
CA GLU A 366 16.81 -12.15 15.09
C GLU A 366 15.49 -11.53 14.61
N VAL A 367 15.46 -10.21 14.52
CA VAL A 367 14.29 -9.43 14.07
C VAL A 367 14.20 -9.42 12.54
N ASP A 368 13.04 -9.77 12.00
CA ASP A 368 12.75 -9.71 10.56
C ASP A 368 12.15 -8.36 10.18
N GLN A 369 12.57 -7.79 9.06
CA GLN A 369 12.01 -6.56 8.51
C GLN A 369 10.49 -6.65 8.29
N LYS A 370 9.98 -7.81 7.84
CA LYS A 370 8.54 -8.01 7.62
C LYS A 370 7.73 -7.94 8.92
N MET A 371 8.35 -8.32 10.03
CA MET A 371 7.75 -8.25 11.36
C MET A 371 7.59 -6.81 11.83
N LEU A 372 8.63 -5.99 11.66
CA LEU A 372 8.59 -4.55 12.00
C LEU A 372 7.51 -3.82 11.21
N VAL A 373 7.41 -4.09 9.90
CA VAL A 373 6.33 -3.55 9.06
C VAL A 373 4.95 -4.00 9.53
N ALA A 374 4.80 -5.27 9.95
CA ALA A 374 3.55 -5.78 10.49
C ALA A 374 3.17 -5.07 11.80
N LEU A 375 4.11 -4.90 12.74
CA LEU A 375 3.91 -4.17 14.00
C LEU A 375 3.51 -2.71 13.76
N ALA A 376 4.21 -2.03 12.85
CA ALA A 376 3.87 -0.68 12.45
C ALA A 376 2.43 -0.62 11.87
N ARG A 377 2.03 -1.62 11.08
CA ARG A 377 0.65 -1.79 10.57
C ARG A 377 -0.39 -1.93 11.67
N GLY A 378 -0.11 -2.73 12.70
CA GLY A 378 -1.00 -2.84 13.86
C GLY A 378 -1.13 -1.52 14.62
N CYS A 379 0.01 -0.89 14.93
CA CYS A 379 0.08 0.33 15.72
C CYS A 379 -0.71 1.49 15.12
N VAL A 380 -0.77 1.58 13.79
CA VAL A 380 -1.45 2.65 13.06
C VAL A 380 -2.98 2.61 13.16
N SER A 381 -3.55 1.46 13.52
CA SER A 381 -5.00 1.33 13.74
C SER A 381 -5.45 2.07 15.00
N ARG A 382 -4.59 2.24 16.01
CA ARG A 382 -4.90 2.94 17.26
C ARG A 382 -4.17 4.28 17.32
N GLN A 383 -4.87 5.32 17.78
CA GLN A 383 -4.29 6.68 17.86
C GLN A 383 -3.08 6.73 18.80
N GLU A 384 -3.14 5.99 19.90
CA GLU A 384 -2.13 5.95 20.96
C GLU A 384 -0.77 5.39 20.48
N PHE A 385 -0.78 4.48 19.52
CA PHE A 385 0.44 3.81 19.03
C PHE A 385 0.97 4.37 17.70
N LYS A 386 0.38 5.46 17.16
CA LYS A 386 0.85 6.07 15.91
C LYS A 386 2.31 6.50 15.93
N LEU A 387 2.82 6.91 17.08
CA LEU A 387 4.23 7.28 17.26
C LEU A 387 5.13 6.04 17.18
N LYS A 388 4.78 4.98 17.93
CA LYS A 388 5.49 3.70 17.91
C LYS A 388 5.62 3.09 16.51
N ALA A 389 4.65 3.35 15.64
CA ALA A 389 4.71 2.89 14.26
C ALA A 389 5.94 3.42 13.51
N TRP A 390 6.37 4.66 13.76
CA TRP A 390 7.58 5.23 13.16
C TRP A 390 8.85 4.72 13.83
N ASP A 391 8.82 4.46 15.13
CA ASP A 391 9.95 3.86 15.86
C ASP A 391 10.35 2.51 15.23
N PHE A 392 9.38 1.65 14.91
CA PHE A 392 9.63 0.39 14.18
C PHE A 392 10.24 0.60 12.79
N MET A 393 9.93 1.72 12.12
CA MET A 393 10.53 2.02 10.82
C MET A 393 11.96 2.55 10.95
N PHE A 394 12.27 3.29 12.01
CA PHE A 394 13.63 3.76 12.30
C PHE A 394 14.53 2.62 12.76
N GLU A 395 13.99 1.68 13.52
CA GLU A 395 14.67 0.46 13.97
C GLU A 395 15.23 -0.37 12.80
N ILE A 396 14.58 -0.33 11.63
CA ILE A 396 15.11 -0.97 10.40
C ILE A 396 16.47 -0.36 10.00
N TYR A 397 16.59 0.96 10.08
CA TYR A 397 17.84 1.65 9.77
C TYR A 397 18.88 1.48 10.88
N GLU A 398 18.46 1.48 12.15
CA GLU A 398 19.34 1.27 13.31
C GLU A 398 19.98 -0.12 13.30
N LEU A 399 19.24 -1.13 12.85
CA LEU A 399 19.74 -2.49 12.66
C LEU A 399 20.61 -2.63 11.39
N GLY A 400 20.90 -1.55 10.67
CA GLY A 400 21.71 -1.55 9.45
C GLY A 400 21.04 -2.25 8.26
N MET A 401 19.73 -2.51 8.33
CA MET A 401 18.99 -3.19 7.26
C MET A 401 18.65 -2.20 6.15
N LYS A 402 18.95 -2.55 4.90
CA LYS A 402 18.50 -1.76 3.74
C LYS A 402 16.99 -1.92 3.58
N PRO A 403 16.20 -0.83 3.49
CA PRO A 403 14.75 -0.93 3.43
C PRO A 403 14.29 -1.64 2.15
N ALA A 404 13.62 -2.80 2.28
CA ALA A 404 12.97 -3.47 1.18
C ALA A 404 11.87 -2.58 0.55
N ARG A 405 11.51 -2.90 -0.70
CA ARG A 405 10.42 -2.25 -1.43
C ARG A 405 9.13 -2.13 -0.60
N GLU A 406 8.72 -3.23 0.04
CA GLU A 406 7.50 -3.31 0.85
C GLU A 406 7.54 -2.34 2.04
N THR A 407 8.73 -2.12 2.61
CA THR A 407 8.94 -1.23 3.74
C THR A 407 8.83 0.24 3.32
N VAL A 408 9.45 0.65 2.21
CA VAL A 408 9.33 2.03 1.69
C VAL A 408 7.89 2.33 1.27
N GLU A 409 7.22 1.36 0.65
CA GLU A 409 5.79 1.46 0.33
C GLU A 409 4.92 1.64 1.58
N TYR A 410 5.30 0.97 2.68
CA TYR A 410 4.61 1.12 3.95
C TYR A 410 4.92 2.46 4.66
N MET A 411 6.15 2.98 4.58
CA MET A 411 6.49 4.34 5.03
C MET A 411 5.61 5.38 4.33
N LEU A 412 5.37 5.20 3.02
CA LEU A 412 4.47 6.06 2.25
C LEU A 412 3.03 5.99 2.79
N TYR A 413 2.53 4.79 3.09
CA TYR A 413 1.22 4.63 3.73
C TYR A 413 1.14 5.32 5.10
N LEU A 414 2.18 5.20 5.93
CA LEU A 414 2.27 5.86 7.24
C LEU A 414 2.21 7.39 7.09
N ALA A 415 3.01 7.94 6.18
CA ALA A 415 3.04 9.38 5.91
C ALA A 415 1.67 9.87 5.43
N ALA A 416 1.04 9.14 4.50
CA ALA A 416 -0.28 9.44 3.98
C ALA A 416 -1.36 9.41 5.07
N LYS A 417 -1.36 8.42 5.97
CA LYS A 417 -2.33 8.32 7.06
C LYS A 417 -2.12 9.38 8.15
N ASN A 418 -0.90 9.88 8.30
CA ASN A 418 -0.57 11.00 9.19
C ASN A 418 -0.82 12.37 8.54
N GLY A 419 -1.17 12.43 7.26
CA GLY A 419 -1.40 13.69 6.53
C GLY A 419 -0.12 14.40 6.07
N ASP A 420 1.06 13.77 6.17
CA ASP A 420 2.32 14.38 5.71
C ASP A 420 2.48 14.21 4.19
N LEU A 421 1.94 15.18 3.46
CA LEU A 421 1.96 15.17 2.00
C LEU A 421 3.38 15.32 1.44
N SER A 422 4.21 16.19 2.02
CA SER A 422 5.58 16.42 1.55
C SER A 422 6.44 15.17 1.65
N LEU A 423 6.39 14.49 2.80
CA LEU A 423 7.11 13.23 2.97
C LEU A 423 6.57 12.12 2.06
N SER A 424 5.25 12.08 1.84
CA SER A 424 4.63 11.12 0.91
C SER A 424 5.13 11.31 -0.53
N ARG A 425 5.27 12.57 -0.99
CA ARG A 425 5.83 12.89 -2.31
C ARG A 425 7.29 12.44 -2.43
N ALA A 426 8.10 12.71 -1.40
CA ALA A 426 9.49 12.29 -1.33
C ALA A 426 9.67 10.76 -1.41
N LEU A 427 8.91 10.02 -0.59
CA LEU A 427 8.95 8.56 -0.55
C LEU A 427 8.49 7.94 -1.87
N TYR A 428 7.46 8.50 -2.51
CA TYR A 428 6.99 8.02 -3.81
C TYR A 428 8.05 8.18 -4.91
N GLN A 429 8.76 9.31 -4.93
CA GLN A 429 9.86 9.51 -5.86
C GLN A 429 11.00 8.51 -5.65
N GLN A 430 11.30 8.17 -4.39
CA GLN A 430 12.29 7.15 -4.08
C GLN A 430 11.86 5.77 -4.61
N ILE A 431 10.59 5.38 -4.47
CA ILE A 431 10.05 4.13 -5.02
C ILE A 431 10.24 4.07 -6.54
N ILE A 432 10.05 5.20 -7.23
CA ILE A 432 10.22 5.29 -8.69
C ILE A 432 11.69 5.27 -9.10
N LYS A 433 12.58 5.97 -8.38
CA LYS A 433 14.04 5.89 -8.57
C LYS A 433 14.54 4.43 -8.43
N LEU A 434 13.95 3.65 -7.52
CA LEU A 434 14.25 2.23 -7.31
C LEU A 434 13.57 1.28 -8.31
N ASN A 435 12.86 1.78 -9.34
CA ASN A 435 12.06 0.98 -10.28
C ASN A 435 11.06 0.02 -9.58
N ALA A 436 10.62 0.37 -8.38
CA ALA A 436 9.84 -0.48 -7.49
C ALA A 436 8.33 -0.14 -7.51
N PHE A 437 7.83 0.35 -8.65
CA PHE A 437 6.46 0.86 -8.78
C PHE A 437 5.39 -0.20 -8.48
N SER A 438 4.44 0.15 -7.60
CA SER A 438 3.29 -0.68 -7.21
C SER A 438 1.97 0.10 -7.42
N PRO A 439 0.89 -0.52 -7.93
CA PRO A 439 -0.43 0.14 -7.96
C PRO A 439 -0.88 0.63 -6.57
N ARG A 440 -0.47 -0.08 -5.51
CA ARG A 440 -0.73 0.32 -4.11
C ARG A 440 0.03 1.60 -3.71
N SER A 441 1.26 1.80 -4.20
CA SER A 441 2.04 3.02 -3.93
C SER A 441 1.35 4.28 -4.49
N LEU A 442 0.74 4.18 -5.69
CA LEU A 442 -0.08 5.25 -6.24
C LEU A 442 -1.31 5.53 -5.37
N GLY A 443 -2.00 4.48 -4.90
CA GLY A 443 -3.13 4.61 -3.99
C GLY A 443 -2.79 5.31 -2.68
N PHE A 444 -1.63 5.01 -2.11
CA PHE A 444 -1.15 5.69 -0.89
C PHE A 444 -0.78 7.15 -1.12
N LEU A 445 -0.20 7.48 -2.27
CA LEU A 445 0.04 8.87 -2.64
C LEU A 445 -1.29 9.64 -2.84
N MET A 446 -2.27 9.03 -3.51
CA MET A 446 -3.62 9.62 -3.66
C MET A 446 -4.33 9.77 -2.31
N LEU A 447 -4.13 8.83 -1.38
CA LEU A 447 -4.61 8.94 -0.01
C LEU A 447 -3.98 10.14 0.71
N ALA A 448 -2.67 10.39 0.52
CA ALA A 448 -1.99 11.56 1.10
C ALA A 448 -2.63 12.86 0.60
N TYR A 449 -2.89 12.99 -0.71
CA TYR A 449 -3.59 14.15 -1.27
C TYR A 449 -5.01 14.31 -0.70
N ALA A 450 -5.76 13.21 -0.51
CA ALA A 450 -7.11 13.27 0.08
C ALA A 450 -7.09 13.67 1.57
N SER A 451 -6.06 13.24 2.29
CA SER A 451 -5.87 13.53 3.71
C SER A 451 -5.42 14.97 3.99
N PHE A 452 -4.96 15.70 2.96
CA PHE A 452 -4.50 17.08 3.08
C PHE A 452 -5.49 17.99 3.82
N THR A 453 -4.97 18.91 4.61
CA THR A 453 -5.72 19.98 5.28
C THR A 453 -4.95 21.27 5.09
N GLU A 454 -5.65 22.38 4.88
CA GLU A 454 -5.02 23.70 4.68
C GLU A 454 -4.33 24.19 5.97
N ASP A 455 -4.83 23.76 7.13
CA ASP A 455 -4.17 23.96 8.41
C ASP A 455 -2.85 23.18 8.45
N THR A 456 -1.77 23.88 8.84
CA THR A 456 -0.43 23.31 9.03
C THR A 456 -0.39 22.41 10.27
N VAL A 457 -1.01 21.24 10.15
CA VAL A 457 -0.90 20.19 11.17
C VAL A 457 0.55 19.72 11.16
N VAL A 458 1.26 19.94 12.26
CA VAL A 458 2.61 19.43 12.44
C VAL A 458 2.55 17.90 12.35
N PRO A 459 3.25 17.27 11.38
CA PRO A 459 3.21 15.83 11.22
C PRO A 459 3.64 15.13 12.50
N THR A 460 2.98 14.01 12.84
CA THR A 460 3.28 13.19 14.03
C THR A 460 4.76 12.81 14.14
N ILE A 461 5.42 12.65 13.00
CA ILE A 461 6.85 12.30 12.86
C ILE A 461 7.77 13.40 13.42
N SER A 462 7.32 14.66 13.37
CA SER A 462 8.11 15.81 13.82
C SER A 462 8.17 15.94 15.35
N SER A 463 7.41 15.12 16.08
CA SER A 463 7.49 15.06 17.55
C SER A 463 8.89 14.63 18.02
N HIS A 464 9.47 13.60 17.39
CA HIS A 464 10.78 13.06 17.71
C HIS A 464 11.91 13.73 16.92
N GLU A 465 13.08 13.88 17.54
CA GLU A 465 14.28 14.44 16.90
C GLU A 465 14.78 13.55 15.74
N THR A 466 14.75 12.22 15.92
CA THR A 466 15.08 11.24 14.89
C THR A 466 14.15 11.36 13.68
N GLY A 467 12.84 11.51 13.93
CA GLY A 467 11.84 11.71 12.90
C GLY A 467 12.02 13.03 12.13
N ARG A 468 12.36 14.13 12.81
CA ARG A 468 12.69 15.41 12.15
C ARG A 468 13.89 15.29 11.23
N LYS A 469 15.00 14.74 11.74
CA LYS A 469 16.21 14.51 10.94
C LYS A 469 15.94 13.59 9.75
N PHE A 470 15.17 12.53 9.96
CA PHE A 470 14.76 11.63 8.88
C PHE A 470 13.95 12.37 7.82
N ARG A 471 12.95 13.14 8.22
CA ARG A 471 12.10 13.93 7.31
C ARG A 471 12.93 14.94 6.53
N GLU A 472 13.78 15.71 7.18
CA GLU A 472 14.67 16.68 6.52
C GLU A 472 15.61 15.98 5.52
N ASN A 473 16.25 14.88 5.93
CA ASN A 473 17.12 14.10 5.05
C ASN A 473 16.37 13.55 3.83
N MET A 474 15.12 13.13 4.00
CA MET A 474 14.33 12.61 2.89
C MET A 474 13.86 13.71 1.96
N LEU A 475 13.47 14.88 2.48
CA LEU A 475 13.08 16.02 1.65
C LEU A 475 14.27 16.61 0.88
N ASN A 476 15.46 16.69 1.50
CA ASN A 476 16.67 17.21 0.85
C ASN A 476 17.22 16.28 -0.25
N LYS A 477 16.91 14.98 -0.20
CA LYS A 477 17.33 13.99 -1.22
C LYS A 477 16.47 14.03 -2.50
N VAL A 478 15.44 14.86 -2.51
CA VAL A 478 14.41 14.83 -3.55
C VAL A 478 14.59 15.99 -4.50
N ASP A 479 15.12 15.67 -5.68
CA ASP A 479 15.16 16.60 -6.79
C ASP A 479 13.76 16.69 -7.40
N TYR A 480 13.01 17.73 -7.09
CA TYR A 480 11.71 18.00 -7.74
C TYR A 480 11.88 18.48 -9.20
N SER A 481 13.10 18.50 -9.72
CA SER A 481 13.39 18.73 -11.13
C SER A 481 12.91 17.56 -12.00
N LEU A 482 12.17 17.86 -13.06
CA LEU A 482 11.76 16.87 -14.05
C LEU A 482 12.99 16.35 -14.81
N ASP A 483 13.27 15.06 -14.65
CA ASP A 483 14.30 14.38 -15.44
C ASP A 483 13.74 14.06 -16.84
N LEU A 484 13.90 15.01 -17.76
CA LEU A 484 13.37 14.94 -19.14
C LEU A 484 13.93 13.75 -19.94
N SER A 485 14.98 13.08 -19.45
CA SER A 485 15.61 11.94 -20.12
C SER A 485 14.76 10.68 -20.13
N ASN A 486 13.89 10.47 -19.12
CA ASN A 486 13.11 9.24 -18.96
C ASN A 486 11.68 9.50 -18.44
N PRO A 487 10.65 9.40 -19.29
CA PRO A 487 9.26 9.72 -18.91
C PRO A 487 8.70 8.78 -17.83
N ILE A 488 9.28 7.59 -17.65
CA ILE A 488 8.89 6.63 -16.60
C ILE A 488 9.35 7.12 -15.22
N LYS A 489 10.51 7.79 -15.14
CA LYS A 489 11.11 8.26 -13.88
C LYS A 489 10.72 9.70 -13.53
N ALA A 490 10.31 10.48 -14.54
CA ALA A 490 9.85 11.85 -14.38
C ALA A 490 8.39 11.92 -13.87
N VAL A 491 8.20 11.87 -12.56
CA VAL A 491 6.89 12.13 -11.94
C VAL A 491 6.57 13.62 -12.08
N PRO A 492 5.38 14.02 -12.54
CA PRO A 492 5.01 15.42 -12.69
C PRO A 492 4.62 16.05 -11.36
N PHE A 493 5.58 16.18 -10.44
CA PHE A 493 5.41 16.94 -9.21
C PHE A 493 5.55 18.45 -9.48
N LEU A 494 4.77 19.24 -8.74
CA LEU A 494 4.98 20.69 -8.70
C LEU A 494 6.35 20.97 -8.03
N PRO A 495 7.12 21.96 -8.53
CA PRO A 495 8.45 22.31 -8.00
C PRO A 495 8.35 23.10 -6.69
N LYS A 496 7.63 22.54 -5.71
CA LYS A 496 7.45 23.06 -4.35
C LYS A 496 7.62 21.89 -3.38
N VAL A 497 8.33 22.11 -2.27
CA VAL A 497 8.51 21.07 -1.22
C VAL A 497 7.21 20.82 -0.46
N THR A 498 6.48 21.88 -0.14
CA THR A 498 5.19 21.86 0.56
C THR A 498 4.10 22.47 -0.32
N LEU A 499 2.99 21.76 -0.49
CA LEU A 499 1.79 22.32 -1.12
C LEU A 499 0.98 23.06 -0.07
N SER A 500 0.50 24.25 -0.42
CA SER A 500 -0.21 25.13 0.52
C SER A 500 -1.69 25.26 0.17
N THR A 501 -2.06 25.09 -1.11
CA THR A 501 -3.42 25.38 -1.58
C THR A 501 -4.13 24.11 -2.07
N ALA A 502 -5.43 24.00 -1.80
CA ALA A 502 -6.28 22.92 -2.32
C ALA A 502 -6.25 22.80 -3.86
N LYS A 503 -6.11 23.92 -4.57
CA LYS A 503 -5.95 23.96 -6.04
C LYS A 503 -4.66 23.29 -6.52
N GLU A 504 -3.56 23.48 -5.79
CA GLU A 504 -2.27 22.84 -6.11
C GLU A 504 -2.40 21.32 -6.00
N VAL A 505 -3.00 20.84 -4.92
CA VAL A 505 -3.31 19.42 -4.70
C VAL A 505 -4.17 18.84 -5.82
N LEU A 506 -5.21 19.56 -6.26
CA LEU A 506 -6.07 19.11 -7.35
C LEU A 506 -5.34 19.03 -8.70
N SER A 507 -4.46 19.98 -8.99
CA SER A 507 -3.67 20.02 -10.22
C SER A 507 -2.56 18.96 -10.26
N GLU A 508 -1.87 18.75 -9.14
CA GLU A 508 -0.79 17.75 -9.06
C GLU A 508 -1.38 16.32 -9.09
N SER A 509 -2.48 16.09 -8.37
CA SER A 509 -3.16 14.79 -8.41
C SER A 509 -3.71 14.45 -9.80
N SER A 510 -4.19 15.45 -10.58
CA SER A 510 -4.65 15.22 -11.96
C SER A 510 -3.47 14.91 -12.89
N ALA A 511 -2.35 15.62 -12.76
CA ALA A 511 -1.12 15.37 -13.51
C ALA A 511 -0.54 13.97 -13.24
N ILE A 512 -0.51 13.53 -11.98
CA ILE A 512 -0.01 12.20 -11.59
C ILE A 512 -0.92 11.09 -12.11
N MET A 513 -2.24 11.31 -12.08
CA MET A 513 -3.20 10.35 -12.63
C MET A 513 -3.02 10.19 -14.15
N ALA A 514 -2.82 11.30 -14.86
CA ALA A 514 -2.53 11.29 -16.29
C ALA A 514 -1.19 10.59 -16.61
N HIS A 515 -0.14 10.87 -15.84
CA HIS A 515 1.16 10.19 -15.97
C HIS A 515 1.05 8.68 -15.74
N SER A 516 0.29 8.27 -14.73
CA SER A 516 0.06 6.86 -14.42
C SER A 516 -0.66 6.13 -15.56
N LEU A 517 -1.64 6.78 -16.21
CA LEU A 517 -2.32 6.24 -17.39
C LEU A 517 -1.38 6.05 -18.58
N LEU A 518 -0.42 6.96 -18.77
CA LEU A 518 0.55 6.91 -19.87
C LEU A 518 1.64 5.86 -19.64
N VAL A 519 2.19 5.78 -18.43
CA VAL A 519 3.32 4.91 -18.11
C VAL A 519 2.88 3.49 -17.78
N ASN A 520 1.81 3.32 -16.99
CA ASN A 520 1.37 2.00 -16.56
C ASN A 520 -0.15 1.92 -16.37
N ARG A 521 -0.86 1.50 -17.43
CA ARG A 521 -2.32 1.31 -17.39
C ARG A 521 -2.79 0.37 -16.28
N THR A 522 -1.99 -0.62 -15.87
CA THR A 522 -2.34 -1.56 -14.78
C THR A 522 -2.34 -0.89 -13.39
N ALA A 523 -1.79 0.32 -13.27
CA ALA A 523 -1.83 1.11 -12.05
C ALA A 523 -3.24 1.63 -11.71
N VAL A 524 -4.11 1.78 -12.71
CA VAL A 524 -5.46 2.32 -12.52
C VAL A 524 -6.37 1.21 -11.99
N THR A 525 -6.33 1.06 -10.67
CA THR A 525 -7.24 0.16 -9.95
C THR A 525 -8.47 0.92 -9.50
N LYS A 526 -9.57 0.19 -9.26
CA LYS A 526 -10.81 0.72 -8.67
C LYS A 526 -10.55 1.49 -7.36
N HIS A 527 -9.59 1.04 -6.55
CA HIS A 527 -9.23 1.73 -5.31
C HIS A 527 -8.58 3.09 -5.57
N ASN A 528 -7.64 3.16 -6.52
CA ASN A 528 -6.94 4.40 -6.86
C ASN A 528 -7.89 5.43 -7.48
N VAL A 529 -8.83 4.99 -8.32
CA VAL A 529 -9.89 5.85 -8.88
C VAL A 529 -10.80 6.39 -7.76
N ASN A 530 -11.21 5.56 -6.81
CA ASN A 530 -12.02 6.01 -5.68
C ASN A 530 -11.28 7.06 -4.83
N THR A 531 -10.01 6.84 -4.51
CA THR A 531 -9.22 7.83 -3.77
C THR A 531 -9.05 9.12 -4.56
N TYR A 532 -8.86 9.03 -5.88
CA TYR A 532 -8.75 10.20 -6.76
C TYR A 532 -10.06 11.02 -6.81
N LEU A 533 -11.21 10.34 -6.91
CA LEU A 533 -12.53 10.99 -6.84
C LEU A 533 -12.78 11.63 -5.47
N ASN A 534 -12.28 11.02 -4.39
CA ASN A 534 -12.41 11.57 -3.04
C ASN A 534 -11.64 12.90 -2.87
N ILE A 535 -10.50 13.07 -3.55
CA ILE A 535 -9.78 14.35 -3.61
C ILE A 535 -10.67 15.42 -4.25
N ALA A 536 -11.28 15.09 -5.41
CA ALA A 536 -12.18 16.00 -6.12
C ALA A 536 -13.44 16.31 -5.30
N ALA A 537 -14.02 15.34 -4.61
CA ALA A 537 -15.17 15.56 -3.72
C ALA A 537 -14.83 16.51 -2.56
N LYS A 538 -13.61 16.42 -2.00
CA LYS A 538 -13.19 17.23 -0.86
C LYS A 538 -12.75 18.64 -1.25
N PHE A 539 -12.09 18.83 -2.39
CA PHE A 539 -11.48 20.12 -2.76
C PHE A 539 -12.03 20.76 -4.02
N GLY A 540 -12.58 19.96 -4.95
CA GLY A 540 -13.00 20.42 -6.27
C GLY A 540 -14.36 21.13 -6.29
N THR A 541 -14.71 21.60 -7.49
CA THR A 541 -16.07 22.06 -7.83
C THR A 541 -16.96 20.89 -8.26
N LEU A 542 -18.27 21.08 -8.25
CA LEU A 542 -19.22 20.04 -8.65
C LEU A 542 -19.00 19.59 -10.10
N ASN A 543 -18.75 20.53 -11.02
CA ASN A 543 -18.52 20.23 -12.43
C ASN A 543 -17.22 19.42 -12.60
N GLU A 544 -16.14 19.85 -11.94
CA GLU A 544 -14.88 19.10 -11.96
C GLU A 544 -15.03 17.68 -11.39
N PHE A 545 -15.86 17.51 -10.34
CA PHE A 545 -16.17 16.18 -9.80
C PHE A 545 -16.95 15.32 -10.81
N LYS A 546 -18.02 15.87 -11.42
CA LYS A 546 -18.84 15.16 -12.43
C LYS A 546 -17.99 14.70 -13.62
N ASP A 547 -17.14 15.58 -14.13
CA ASP A 547 -16.25 15.27 -15.25
C ASP A 547 -15.31 14.11 -14.92
N ARG A 548 -14.63 14.16 -13.76
CA ARG A 548 -13.75 13.07 -13.30
C ARG A 548 -14.54 11.78 -13.05
N TYR A 549 -15.75 11.90 -12.52
CA TYR A 549 -16.63 10.77 -12.24
C TYR A 549 -17.04 10.02 -13.52
N GLU A 550 -17.38 10.74 -14.59
CA GLU A 550 -17.79 10.15 -15.87
C GLU A 550 -16.59 9.69 -16.71
N GLN A 551 -15.46 10.37 -16.61
CA GLN A 551 -14.23 10.00 -17.31
C GLN A 551 -13.65 8.67 -16.83
N PHE A 552 -13.62 8.42 -15.51
CA PHE A 552 -12.94 7.26 -14.93
C PHE A 552 -13.85 6.11 -14.49
N THR A 553 -15.18 6.32 -14.46
CA THR A 553 -16.12 5.30 -14.00
C THR A 553 -17.24 5.04 -15.00
N TYR A 554 -17.65 3.78 -15.12
CA TYR A 554 -18.82 3.38 -15.90
C TYR A 554 -19.75 2.48 -15.09
N LEU A 555 -21.03 2.50 -15.44
CA LEU A 555 -22.01 1.57 -14.87
C LEU A 555 -21.96 0.27 -15.67
N ASP A 556 -21.55 -0.82 -15.02
CA ASP A 556 -21.61 -2.15 -15.60
C ASP A 556 -23.06 -2.65 -15.58
N MET A 557 -23.67 -2.83 -16.76
CA MET A 557 -25.07 -3.26 -16.92
C MET A 557 -25.20 -4.78 -17.11
N THR A 558 -24.12 -5.54 -16.95
CA THR A 558 -24.16 -7.00 -17.08
C THR A 558 -25.16 -7.63 -16.09
N GLY A 559 -26.14 -8.35 -16.64
CA GLY A 559 -27.20 -9.04 -15.88
C GLY A 559 -28.32 -8.16 -15.32
N ALA A 560 -28.33 -6.84 -15.57
CA ALA A 560 -29.47 -5.99 -15.22
C ALA A 560 -30.59 -6.16 -16.26
N PRO A 561 -31.88 -6.25 -15.87
CA PRO A 561 -32.98 -6.24 -16.83
C PRO A 561 -32.90 -4.92 -17.60
N ARG A 562 -32.77 -5.00 -18.94
CA ARG A 562 -32.88 -3.81 -19.80
C ARG A 562 -34.25 -3.21 -19.55
N ILE A 563 -34.29 -2.05 -18.92
CA ILE A 563 -35.51 -1.25 -18.83
C ILE A 563 -35.80 -0.81 -20.27
N ARG A 564 -36.78 -1.43 -20.92
CA ARG A 564 -37.44 -0.80 -22.07
C ARG A 564 -38.19 0.38 -21.50
N VAL A 565 -37.59 1.57 -21.58
CA VAL A 565 -38.35 2.80 -21.43
C VAL A 565 -39.21 2.86 -22.69
N HIS A 566 -40.50 2.58 -22.57
CA HIS A 566 -41.45 3.07 -23.56
C HIS A 566 -41.49 4.58 -23.34
N GLU A 567 -40.89 5.33 -24.26
CA GLU A 567 -41.23 6.72 -24.44
C GLU A 567 -42.70 6.71 -24.87
N GLU A 568 -43.59 7.22 -23.99
CA GLU A 568 -44.92 7.60 -24.42
C GLU A 568 -44.73 8.80 -25.36
N ASP A 569 -45.06 8.59 -26.64
CA ASP A 569 -45.11 9.62 -27.66
C ASP A 569 -46.10 10.72 -27.24
N SER A 570 -45.61 11.72 -26.50
CA SER A 570 -46.30 13.01 -26.41
C SER A 570 -45.86 13.84 -27.61
N ALA A 571 -46.65 13.77 -28.67
CA ALA A 571 -46.56 14.70 -29.79
C ALA A 571 -46.71 16.14 -29.29
N VAL A 572 -45.62 16.91 -29.38
CA VAL A 572 -45.64 18.37 -29.32
C VAL A 572 -44.76 18.87 -30.45
N GLU A 573 -45.31 19.87 -31.14
CA GLU A 573 -44.99 20.34 -32.47
C GLU A 573 -43.53 20.80 -32.64
N VAL A 574 -42.99 20.47 -33.83
CA VAL A 574 -41.73 20.99 -34.34
C VAL A 574 -41.92 22.48 -34.63
N ILE A 575 -41.40 23.33 -33.73
CA ILE A 575 -41.05 24.71 -34.05
C ILE A 575 -39.54 24.71 -34.26
N GLU A 576 -39.11 24.96 -35.49
CA GLU A 576 -37.73 25.30 -35.82
C GLU A 576 -37.37 26.61 -35.13
N GLU A 577 -36.77 26.54 -33.94
CA GLU A 577 -35.99 27.65 -33.39
C GLU A 577 -34.51 27.33 -33.55
N MET A 578 -33.86 28.20 -34.33
CA MET A 578 -32.46 28.24 -34.67
C MET A 578 -31.56 28.00 -33.45
N GLU A 579 -30.50 27.21 -33.65
CA GLU A 579 -29.41 27.03 -32.69
C GLU A 579 -28.97 28.40 -32.13
N PRO A 580 -29.05 28.63 -30.80
CA PRO A 580 -28.29 29.72 -30.23
C PRO A 580 -26.83 29.27 -30.28
N GLU A 581 -26.04 29.94 -31.12
CA GLU A 581 -24.59 29.96 -31.05
C GLU A 581 -24.18 29.96 -29.58
N GLU A 582 -23.58 28.86 -29.11
CA GLU A 582 -22.94 28.82 -27.81
C GLU A 582 -21.81 29.86 -27.84
N LYS A 583 -22.15 31.07 -27.38
CA LYS A 583 -21.18 32.07 -26.96
C LYS A 583 -20.26 31.36 -25.99
N TYR A 584 -19.05 31.08 -26.46
CA TYR A 584 -17.89 30.79 -25.65
C TYR A 584 -17.87 31.80 -24.51
N SER A 585 -18.37 31.39 -23.34
CA SER A 585 -18.05 32.07 -22.10
C SER A 585 -16.55 31.92 -21.94
N THR A 586 -15.86 33.01 -22.25
CA THR A 586 -14.44 33.23 -21.98
C THR A 586 -14.26 33.48 -20.49
N ASP A 587 -14.77 32.59 -19.66
CA ASP A 587 -14.33 32.49 -18.28
C ASP A 587 -13.06 31.63 -18.29
N VAL A 588 -11.93 32.31 -18.10
CA VAL A 588 -10.62 31.70 -17.81
C VAL A 588 -10.72 30.96 -16.47
N ALA A 589 -11.38 29.81 -16.46
CA ALA A 589 -11.27 28.84 -15.40
C ALA A 589 -9.86 28.25 -15.53
N LEU A 590 -8.93 28.75 -14.71
CA LEU A 590 -7.58 28.20 -14.54
C LEU A 590 -7.65 26.66 -14.48
N ASN A 591 -7.23 26.03 -15.58
CA ASN A 591 -7.38 24.59 -15.84
C ASN A 591 -6.64 23.76 -14.77
N THR A 592 -7.35 23.27 -13.75
CA THR A 592 -6.86 22.24 -12.81
C THR A 592 -6.81 20.85 -13.46
N LYS A 593 -7.38 20.70 -14.66
CA LYS A 593 -7.31 19.49 -15.48
C LYS A 593 -6.00 19.46 -16.25
N SER A 594 -5.32 18.31 -16.23
CA SER A 594 -4.17 18.10 -17.10
C SER A 594 -4.61 18.10 -18.57
N PRO A 595 -3.90 18.80 -19.49
CA PRO A 595 -4.25 18.84 -20.91
C PRO A 595 -4.32 17.46 -21.60
N VAL A 596 -3.62 16.46 -21.04
CA VAL A 596 -3.66 15.06 -21.52
C VAL A 596 -5.04 14.44 -21.30
N LEU A 597 -5.72 14.77 -20.19
CA LEU A 597 -7.05 14.26 -19.86
C LEU A 597 -8.16 14.98 -20.62
N SER A 598 -7.93 16.21 -21.11
CA SER A 598 -8.91 16.96 -21.92
C SER A 598 -8.83 16.62 -23.40
N ARG A 599 -7.68 16.16 -23.91
CA ARG A 599 -7.48 15.77 -25.33
C ARG A 599 -7.91 14.34 -25.63
N SER A 600 -8.12 13.51 -24.61
CA SER A 600 -8.54 12.12 -24.75
C SER A 600 -10.06 12.03 -24.95
N GLU A 601 -10.54 12.49 -26.11
CA GLU A 601 -11.94 12.36 -26.53
C GLU A 601 -12.26 10.98 -27.12
N GLU A 602 -11.27 10.10 -27.31
CA GLU A 602 -11.55 8.70 -27.66
C GLU A 602 -12.00 7.89 -26.43
N PRO A 603 -13.28 7.45 -26.36
CA PRO A 603 -13.83 6.76 -25.19
C PRO A 603 -13.22 5.36 -24.96
N ALA A 604 -12.39 4.85 -25.88
CA ALA A 604 -11.76 3.54 -25.84
C ALA A 604 -10.35 3.52 -25.18
N ALA A 605 -9.69 4.66 -25.00
CA ALA A 605 -8.28 4.70 -24.57
C ALA A 605 -8.07 4.86 -23.05
N ILE A 606 -9.09 5.29 -22.30
CA ILE A 606 -9.03 5.46 -20.84
C ILE A 606 -9.50 4.16 -20.18
N ALA A 607 -8.66 3.57 -19.32
CA ALA A 607 -9.03 2.41 -18.52
C ALA A 607 -10.12 2.80 -17.50
N LYS A 608 -11.39 2.77 -17.91
CA LYS A 608 -12.54 3.03 -17.03
C LYS A 608 -12.72 1.88 -16.06
N THR A 609 -13.10 2.18 -14.83
CA THR A 609 -13.37 1.18 -13.79
C THR A 609 -14.87 1.04 -13.53
N PRO A 610 -15.37 -0.17 -13.24
CA PRO A 610 -16.79 -0.35 -12.93
C PRO A 610 -17.14 0.34 -11.61
N ARG A 611 -18.26 1.07 -11.61
CA ARG A 611 -18.81 1.74 -10.42
C ARG A 611 -19.08 0.74 -9.30
N SER A 612 -18.98 1.21 -8.07
CA SER A 612 -19.23 0.41 -6.87
C SER A 612 -19.92 1.20 -5.78
N THR A 613 -20.36 0.53 -4.72
CA THR A 613 -20.93 1.22 -3.56
C THR A 613 -20.05 2.37 -3.08
N TYR A 614 -18.73 2.18 -3.03
CA TYR A 614 -17.79 3.23 -2.63
C TYR A 614 -17.77 4.43 -3.58
N THR A 615 -17.82 4.23 -4.91
CA THR A 615 -17.91 5.36 -5.87
C THR A 615 -19.17 6.18 -5.62
N TYR A 616 -20.30 5.52 -5.36
CA TYR A 616 -21.56 6.20 -5.06
C TYR A 616 -21.52 6.94 -3.72
N THR A 617 -20.91 6.35 -2.67
CA THR A 617 -20.75 7.06 -1.39
C THR A 617 -19.88 8.31 -1.51
N ILE A 618 -18.82 8.27 -2.35
CA ILE A 618 -17.98 9.45 -2.61
C ILE A 618 -18.78 10.51 -3.37
N ALA A 619 -19.59 10.11 -4.35
CA ALA A 619 -20.45 11.02 -5.08
C ALA A 619 -21.51 11.67 -4.17
N LEU A 620 -22.07 10.93 -3.20
CA LEU A 620 -22.97 11.51 -2.19
C LEU A 620 -22.25 12.53 -1.30
N LYS A 621 -20.99 12.29 -0.91
CA LYS A 621 -20.20 13.27 -0.16
C LYS A 621 -19.96 14.54 -0.96
N ALA A 622 -19.70 14.42 -2.27
CA ALA A 622 -19.58 15.57 -3.16
C ALA A 622 -20.91 16.34 -3.25
N ALA A 623 -22.04 15.63 -3.39
CA ALA A 623 -23.37 16.22 -3.41
C ALA A 623 -23.67 16.99 -2.11
N ALA A 624 -23.33 16.40 -0.96
CA ALA A 624 -23.54 17.00 0.36
C ALA A 624 -22.73 18.29 0.55
N LYS A 625 -21.44 18.27 0.18
CA LYS A 625 -20.56 19.44 0.23
C LYS A 625 -21.09 20.60 -0.63
N HIS A 626 -21.57 20.29 -1.83
CA HIS A 626 -22.11 21.30 -2.76
C HIS A 626 -23.61 21.59 -2.56
N LYS A 627 -24.26 20.92 -1.60
CA LYS A 627 -25.70 21.01 -1.30
C LYS A 627 -26.61 20.85 -2.53
N THR A 628 -26.27 19.93 -3.44
CA THR A 628 -27.06 19.66 -4.66
C THR A 628 -27.93 18.40 -4.53
N TYR A 629 -29.22 18.62 -4.27
CA TYR A 629 -30.20 17.53 -4.12
C TYR A 629 -30.43 16.73 -5.41
N GLU A 630 -30.49 17.40 -6.56
CA GLU A 630 -30.71 16.75 -7.86
C GLU A 630 -29.64 15.70 -8.16
N PHE A 631 -28.37 16.03 -7.89
CA PHE A 631 -27.26 15.11 -8.08
C PHE A 631 -27.33 13.93 -7.11
N ALA A 632 -27.73 14.16 -5.86
CA ALA A 632 -27.94 13.09 -4.88
C ALA A 632 -29.08 12.13 -5.32
N LYS A 633 -30.17 12.67 -5.86
CA LYS A 633 -31.30 11.89 -6.42
C LYS A 633 -30.86 11.04 -7.62
N GLU A 634 -30.06 11.60 -8.51
CA GLU A 634 -29.49 10.87 -9.66
C GLU A 634 -28.59 9.71 -9.20
N ILE A 635 -27.74 9.94 -8.20
CA ILE A 635 -26.88 8.90 -7.60
C ILE A 635 -27.73 7.80 -6.97
N TRP A 636 -28.81 8.15 -6.27
CA TRP A 636 -29.75 7.19 -5.68
C TRP A 636 -30.37 6.29 -6.75
N GLN A 637 -30.85 6.86 -7.86
CA GLN A 637 -31.40 6.12 -8.99
C GLN A 637 -30.36 5.19 -9.62
N LYS A 638 -29.15 5.71 -9.91
CA LYS A 638 -28.03 4.92 -10.47
C LYS A 638 -27.60 3.79 -9.53
N ARG A 639 -27.61 4.00 -8.21
CA ARG A 639 -27.34 2.95 -7.21
C ARG A 639 -28.44 1.89 -7.20
N GLY A 640 -29.70 2.27 -7.38
CA GLY A 640 -30.84 1.36 -7.52
C GLY A 640 -30.70 0.42 -8.73
N ILE A 641 -30.20 0.93 -9.86
CA ILE A 641 -29.86 0.12 -11.04
C ILE A 641 -28.69 -0.81 -10.72
N PHE A 642 -27.63 -0.31 -10.08
CA PHE A 642 -26.46 -1.10 -9.69
C PHE A 642 -26.83 -2.29 -8.77
N ARG A 643 -27.85 -2.16 -7.89
CA ARG A 643 -28.35 -3.30 -7.08
C ARG A 643 -28.89 -4.47 -7.91
N LYS A 644 -29.33 -4.21 -9.15
CA LYS A 644 -29.88 -5.24 -10.06
C LYS A 644 -28.81 -5.93 -10.91
N THR A 645 -27.55 -5.48 -10.86
CA THR A 645 -26.45 -6.00 -11.68
C THR A 645 -25.92 -7.33 -11.15
N ALA A 646 -25.35 -8.16 -12.04
CA ALA A 646 -24.73 -9.44 -11.69
C ALA A 646 -23.60 -9.28 -10.64
N ALA A 647 -22.85 -8.17 -10.71
CA ALA A 647 -21.78 -7.85 -9.78
C ALA A 647 -22.28 -7.68 -8.33
N PHE A 648 -23.49 -7.16 -8.13
CA PHE A 648 -24.08 -7.00 -6.80
C PHE A 648 -24.91 -8.23 -6.38
N THR A 649 -25.59 -8.90 -7.31
CA THR A 649 -26.42 -10.07 -6.99
C THR A 649 -25.59 -11.31 -6.64
N SER A 650 -24.38 -11.45 -7.16
CA SER A 650 -23.46 -12.56 -6.85
C SER A 650 -22.80 -12.50 -5.45
N MET A 651 -22.80 -11.33 -4.79
CA MET A 651 -22.19 -11.17 -3.45
C MET A 651 -22.94 -11.93 -2.36
N THR A 652 -22.31 -12.16 -1.21
CA THR A 652 -22.98 -12.80 -0.07
C THR A 652 -24.03 -11.87 0.55
N ARG A 653 -25.09 -12.44 1.17
CA ARG A 653 -26.15 -11.62 1.79
C ARG A 653 -25.61 -10.66 2.86
N ARG A 654 -24.65 -11.12 3.68
CA ARG A 654 -24.02 -10.30 4.73
C ARG A 654 -23.27 -9.09 4.15
N GLU A 655 -22.53 -9.29 3.06
CA GLU A 655 -21.82 -8.19 2.39
C GLU A 655 -22.77 -7.20 1.73
N LYS A 656 -23.86 -7.68 1.12
CA LYS A 656 -24.91 -6.80 0.56
C LYS A 656 -25.52 -5.91 1.63
N ASP A 657 -25.95 -6.51 2.75
CA ASP A 657 -26.55 -5.78 3.87
C ASP A 657 -25.57 -4.74 4.44
N ALA A 658 -24.27 -5.06 4.56
CA ALA A 658 -23.25 -4.13 5.01
C ALA A 658 -23.00 -2.96 4.04
N LEU A 659 -22.94 -3.24 2.74
CA LEU A 659 -22.76 -2.21 1.71
C LEU A 659 -24.00 -1.31 1.56
N ASP A 660 -25.19 -1.88 1.71
CA ASP A 660 -26.43 -1.15 1.67
C ASP A 660 -26.61 -0.26 2.91
N PHE A 661 -26.20 -0.76 4.08
CA PHE A 661 -26.14 0.03 5.30
C PHE A 661 -25.17 1.20 5.20
N LEU A 662 -23.95 0.97 4.68
CA LEU A 662 -22.95 2.02 4.43
C LEU A 662 -23.51 3.12 3.54
N PHE A 663 -24.23 2.75 2.47
CA PHE A 663 -24.83 3.71 1.55
C PHE A 663 -25.97 4.49 2.21
N ALA A 664 -26.85 3.82 2.95
CA ALA A 664 -27.94 4.46 3.67
C ALA A 664 -27.42 5.47 4.72
N ALA A 665 -26.38 5.11 5.48
CA ALA A 665 -25.74 6.01 6.42
C ALA A 665 -25.12 7.24 5.73
N CYS A 666 -24.45 7.05 4.59
CA CYS A 666 -23.94 8.16 3.78
C CYS A 666 -25.06 9.05 3.24
N MET A 667 -26.20 8.48 2.84
CA MET A 667 -27.34 9.26 2.35
C MET A 667 -27.96 10.11 3.45
N ILE A 668 -28.12 9.56 4.66
CA ILE A 668 -28.60 10.32 5.81
C ILE A 668 -27.65 11.48 6.13
N HIS A 669 -26.34 11.24 6.12
CA HIS A 669 -25.35 12.30 6.30
C HIS A 669 -25.52 13.40 5.23
N CYS A 670 -25.65 12.99 3.97
CA CYS A 670 -25.84 13.90 2.83
C CYS A 670 -27.09 14.78 3.00
N LEU A 671 -28.25 14.18 3.30
CA LEU A 671 -29.49 14.90 3.52
C LEU A 671 -29.44 15.78 4.77
N SER A 672 -28.74 15.34 5.82
CA SER A 672 -28.54 16.14 7.04
C SER A 672 -27.72 17.39 6.76
N GLU A 673 -26.65 17.31 5.96
CA GLU A 673 -25.85 18.48 5.54
C GLU A 673 -26.62 19.42 4.60
N MET A 674 -27.60 18.90 3.87
CA MET A 674 -28.54 19.68 3.05
C MET A 674 -29.72 20.26 3.85
N ASN A 675 -29.81 20.00 5.15
CA ASN A 675 -30.95 20.36 6.03
C ASN A 675 -32.30 19.73 5.63
N LEU A 676 -32.30 18.62 4.89
CA LEU A 676 -33.50 17.86 4.50
C LEU A 676 -33.79 16.75 5.53
N LEU A 677 -34.17 17.16 6.74
CA LEU A 677 -34.27 16.26 7.90
C LEU A 677 -35.42 15.24 7.80
N ASP A 678 -36.55 15.62 7.20
CA ASP A 678 -37.72 14.74 7.07
C ASP A 678 -37.44 13.58 6.11
N ASP A 679 -36.79 13.86 4.97
CA ASP A 679 -36.35 12.84 4.02
C ASP A 679 -35.32 11.89 4.66
N ALA A 680 -34.39 12.45 5.44
CA ALA A 680 -33.41 11.65 6.17
C ALA A 680 -34.09 10.74 7.22
N LEU A 681 -35.08 11.27 7.95
CA LEU A 681 -35.85 10.50 8.93
C LEU A 681 -36.68 9.40 8.26
N ALA A 682 -37.27 9.66 7.09
CA ALA A 682 -38.01 8.66 6.33
C ALA A 682 -37.14 7.44 5.95
N ILE A 683 -35.88 7.67 5.58
CA ILE A 683 -34.91 6.60 5.32
C ILE A 683 -34.62 5.80 6.59
N VAL A 684 -34.42 6.46 7.73
CA VAL A 684 -34.16 5.78 9.02
C VAL A 684 -35.34 4.90 9.42
N ILE A 685 -36.58 5.42 9.35
CA ILE A 685 -37.79 4.70 9.73
C ILE A 685 -38.04 3.51 8.79
N SER A 686 -37.92 3.71 7.48
CA SER A 686 -38.14 2.64 6.49
C SER A 686 -37.11 1.51 6.59
N THR A 687 -35.91 1.81 7.10
CA THR A 687 -34.81 0.83 7.23
C THR A 687 -34.54 0.37 8.66
N GLU A 688 -35.35 0.79 9.64
CA GLU A 688 -35.15 0.49 11.07
C GLU A 688 -35.08 -1.02 11.36
N TYR A 689 -35.90 -1.83 10.68
CA TYR A 689 -35.93 -3.29 10.86
C TYR A 689 -34.89 -4.02 10.01
N GLN A 690 -34.33 -3.37 9.01
CA GLN A 690 -33.33 -3.95 8.10
C GLN A 690 -31.91 -3.75 8.63
N PHE A 691 -31.62 -2.57 9.21
CA PHE A 691 -30.29 -2.21 9.67
C PHE A 691 -30.24 -1.93 11.17
N ARG A 692 -29.09 -2.23 11.78
CA ARG A 692 -28.82 -1.90 13.18
C ARG A 692 -28.19 -0.51 13.26
N TRP A 693 -29.04 0.51 13.30
CA TRP A 693 -28.60 1.90 13.41
C TRP A 693 -27.85 2.15 14.73
N THR A 694 -26.59 2.58 14.64
CA THR A 694 -25.82 2.95 15.83
C THR A 694 -25.89 4.46 16.06
N TRP A 695 -25.66 4.89 17.31
CA TRP A 695 -25.58 6.32 17.63
C TRP A 695 -24.50 7.04 16.81
N LYS A 696 -23.44 6.34 16.38
CA LYS A 696 -22.37 6.91 15.56
C LYS A 696 -22.89 7.41 14.20
N GLU A 697 -23.75 6.66 13.53
CA GLU A 697 -24.29 7.03 12.21
C GLU A 697 -25.44 8.02 12.30
N LEU A 698 -26.21 7.98 13.38
CA LEU A 698 -27.34 8.89 13.60
C LEU A 698 -26.93 10.23 14.22
N MET A 699 -25.70 10.34 14.74
CA MET A 699 -25.20 11.58 15.35
C MET A 699 -25.23 12.80 14.43
N PRO A 700 -24.85 12.74 13.13
CA PRO A 700 -24.95 13.89 12.22
C PRO A 700 -26.39 14.39 12.07
N LEU A 701 -27.34 13.48 11.89
CA LEU A 701 -28.77 13.81 11.80
C LEU A 701 -29.30 14.41 13.10
N HIS A 702 -28.92 13.84 14.25
CA HIS A 702 -29.32 14.38 15.54
C HIS A 702 -28.77 15.79 15.77
N LYS A 703 -27.50 16.04 15.43
CA LYS A 703 -26.87 17.36 15.56
C LYS A 703 -27.58 18.40 14.68
N ALA A 704 -27.77 18.10 13.40
CA ALA A 704 -28.48 18.99 12.48
C ALA A 704 -29.92 19.28 12.94
N ALA A 705 -30.63 18.27 13.46
CA ALA A 705 -31.96 18.45 14.00
C ALA A 705 -32.01 19.29 15.29
N VAL A 706 -31.01 19.17 16.17
CA VAL A 706 -30.89 20.01 17.38
C VAL A 706 -30.56 21.46 17.00
N GLU A 707 -29.64 21.66 16.06
CA GLU A 707 -29.25 23.00 15.58
C GLU A 707 -30.42 23.76 14.96
N LEU A 708 -31.32 23.03 14.28
CA LEU A 708 -32.51 23.59 13.66
C LEU A 708 -33.77 23.57 14.55
N GLY A 709 -33.68 23.04 15.79
CA GLY A 709 -34.80 23.01 16.75
C GLY A 709 -35.92 22.01 16.45
N TYR A 710 -35.67 20.95 15.68
CA TYR A 710 -36.67 19.94 15.32
C TYR A 710 -36.80 18.85 16.41
N ASP A 711 -37.63 19.11 17.41
CA ASP A 711 -37.85 18.19 18.55
C ASP A 711 -38.40 16.82 18.15
N LYS A 712 -39.29 16.77 17.15
CA LYS A 712 -39.89 15.51 16.68
C LYS A 712 -38.83 14.56 16.10
N VAL A 713 -37.92 15.08 15.27
CA VAL A 713 -36.85 14.31 14.62
C VAL A 713 -35.81 13.86 15.66
N THR A 714 -35.49 14.70 16.64
CA THR A 714 -34.52 14.33 17.69
C THR A 714 -35.04 13.22 18.61
N GLN A 715 -36.33 13.27 18.98
CA GLN A 715 -36.96 12.23 19.80
C GLN A 715 -37.04 10.89 19.06
N THR A 716 -37.42 10.89 17.79
CA THR A 716 -37.52 9.66 16.99
C THR A 716 -36.15 9.03 16.77
N VAL A 717 -35.11 9.83 16.44
CA VAL A 717 -33.74 9.35 16.27
C VAL A 717 -33.19 8.74 17.56
N ARG A 718 -33.44 9.38 18.72
CA ARG A 718 -33.10 8.80 20.03
C ARG A 718 -33.85 7.50 20.29
N GLY A 719 -35.13 7.44 19.94
CA GLY A 719 -35.95 6.24 20.03
C GLY A 719 -35.37 5.08 19.21
N VAL A 720 -35.06 5.31 17.93
CA VAL A 720 -34.47 4.30 17.03
C VAL A 720 -33.12 3.82 17.56
N ALA A 721 -32.24 4.75 17.94
CA ALA A 721 -30.94 4.40 18.50
C ALA A 721 -31.07 3.58 19.79
N SER A 722 -32.02 3.91 20.67
CA SER A 722 -32.27 3.17 21.92
C SER A 722 -32.84 1.76 21.69
N ARG A 723 -33.62 1.55 20.63
CA ARG A 723 -34.16 0.24 20.26
C ARG A 723 -33.10 -0.64 19.58
N ALA A 724 -32.18 -0.02 18.84
CA ALA A 724 -31.06 -0.68 18.19
C ALA A 724 -29.90 -0.98 19.15
N GLN A 725 -29.67 -0.12 20.15
CA GLN A 725 -28.81 -0.41 21.29
C GLN A 725 -29.44 -1.53 22.10
N ILE A 726 -28.93 -2.74 21.94
CA ILE A 726 -29.18 -3.85 22.84
C ILE A 726 -28.97 -3.34 24.26
N LYS A 727 -30.02 -3.32 25.09
CA LYS A 727 -29.88 -3.27 26.55
C LYS A 727 -28.97 -4.43 26.95
N PHE A 728 -27.69 -4.15 27.14
CA PHE A 728 -26.78 -5.03 27.85
C PHE A 728 -27.08 -4.90 29.35
N GLU A 729 -28.28 -5.32 29.74
CA GLU A 729 -28.73 -5.49 31.14
C GLU A 729 -29.11 -6.97 31.36
N GLY A 730 -28.25 -7.89 30.93
CA GLY A 730 -28.24 -9.27 31.43
C GLY A 730 -29.44 -10.17 31.09
N LYS A 731 -30.32 -9.84 30.14
CA LYS A 731 -31.39 -10.76 29.69
C LYS A 731 -31.37 -10.95 28.17
N ILE A 732 -30.79 -12.08 27.76
CA ILE A 732 -30.85 -12.58 26.37
C ILE A 732 -32.32 -12.85 26.01
N ARG A 733 -32.76 -12.48 24.80
CA ARG A 733 -34.10 -12.86 24.31
C ARG A 733 -34.23 -14.37 24.31
N ARG A 734 -35.37 -14.93 24.70
CA ARG A 734 -35.59 -16.39 24.80
C ARG A 734 -35.26 -17.16 23.51
N LYS A 735 -35.41 -16.52 22.34
CA LYS A 735 -35.03 -17.10 21.02
C LYS A 735 -33.51 -17.15 20.81
N ASP A 736 -32.80 -16.10 21.23
CA ASP A 736 -31.35 -15.99 21.10
C ASP A 736 -30.62 -16.86 22.15
N PHE A 737 -31.21 -17.03 23.34
CA PHE A 737 -30.71 -17.98 24.35
C PHE A 737 -30.82 -19.42 23.86
N LYS A 738 -31.90 -19.75 23.14
CA LYS A 738 -32.06 -21.08 22.53
C LYS A 738 -30.99 -21.35 21.48
N LEU A 739 -30.65 -20.35 20.65
CA LEU A 739 -29.56 -20.43 19.67
C LEU A 739 -28.18 -20.53 20.33
N TYR A 740 -27.92 -19.74 21.37
CA TYR A 740 -26.67 -19.77 22.13
C TYR A 740 -26.45 -21.13 22.83
N VAL A 741 -27.49 -21.68 23.46
CA VAL A 741 -27.44 -23.00 24.11
C VAL A 741 -27.30 -24.14 23.09
N LEU A 742 -27.89 -24.01 21.90
CA LEU A 742 -27.71 -24.98 20.81
C LEU A 742 -26.31 -24.94 20.20
N GLN A 743 -25.68 -23.75 20.12
CA GLN A 743 -24.34 -23.58 19.57
C GLN A 743 -23.24 -24.05 20.53
N ASN A 744 -23.46 -23.97 21.85
CA ASN A 744 -22.47 -24.37 22.86
C ASN A 744 -22.66 -25.81 23.39
N LYS A 745 -23.51 -26.62 22.74
CA LYS A 745 -23.73 -28.04 23.08
C LYS A 745 -23.21 -29.02 22.02
N ARG A 746 -22.32 -28.60 21.12
CA ARG A 746 -21.60 -29.49 20.21
C ARG A 746 -20.11 -29.25 20.30
#